data_AF-R4V577-F1
#
_entry.id   AF-R4V577-F1
#
_cell.length_a   1.000
_cell.length_b   1.000
_cell.length_c   1.000
_cell.angle_alpha   90.00
_cell.angle_beta   90.00
_cell.angle_gamma   90.00
#
_symmetry.space_group_name_H-M   'P 1'
#
loop_
_entity.id
_entity.type
_entity.pdbx_description
1 polymer ?
#
loop_
_entity_poly.entity_id
_entity_poly.type
_entity_poly.pdbx_seq_one_letter_code
_entity_poly.pdbx_strand_id
1 'polypeptide(L)'
;MSLIRLEGIELSVGGPPLLANAELAIEPGERICVVGRNGVGKSTLLRLIDGSIEPDAGRIRCDEGVIVSRLEQAVPSGLGGSVFEVVTDGLGELGRLLARHHALAEAMAAGGADATDATEMADVQAQIEAGGGWEVEQRVESVLSRFELPADVPFDSLSGGLRRRVLLARAAVRNPDVLLLDEPTNHLDIEAITWLEGFIRDFPGSVVFVTHDRAFLQAVASRIVEIDRGELTSWPGDYANYLRRKEERAHAEAVEQARFDKKLKQEEAWIRQGIKARRTRNEGRVRALQAMRATRAERRSQPGNAKLTMAESERSGKLVIEAEHVDYTVAGHVLARDFSTRILRGDRVGIIGPNGAGKTTLLRLLLGEQTPDAGRVRLGTGLQVAYFDQHRAALDDTRTARENVAGGDEFIDLGDGKRRHVMGYLQDFLFSPDRANAPITRLSGGERNRLLLAQLFARPSNLLVLDEPTNDLDVETLELLEERLTDYPGTLLLVSHDRAFLDNAVTSVLVPEGGGQIGEYVGGYTDWLRQGRQRNPRKATSHGQEAGGTSGSERPAAGKKRKLSYKDARALETLPGEIESLEDQLAAATARVNDPALYQEEAATIEAATQAVTDIEAELSAAYSRWEALEAQRDSMGQ
;
A
#
# COMPACT_ATOMS: atom_id res chain seq x y z
N MET A 1 21.52 -3.27 25.00
CA MET A 1 22.41 -4.05 24.12
C MET A 1 21.57 -4.50 22.93
N SER A 2 22.16 -4.60 21.74
CA SER A 2 21.44 -5.00 20.52
C SER A 2 21.17 -6.50 20.55
N LEU A 3 19.93 -6.93 20.34
CA LEU A 3 19.53 -8.34 20.35
C LEU A 3 20.26 -9.13 19.26
N ILE A 4 20.36 -8.54 18.07
CA ILE A 4 21.00 -9.14 16.90
C ILE A 4 21.84 -8.08 16.18
N ARG A 5 23.03 -8.45 15.72
CA ARG A 5 23.91 -7.60 14.93
C ARG A 5 24.46 -8.34 13.72
N LEU A 6 24.28 -7.75 12.54
CA LEU A 6 24.88 -8.15 11.27
C LEU A 6 26.12 -7.27 11.04
N GLU A 7 27.27 -7.90 10.87
CA GLU A 7 28.57 -7.23 10.65
C GLU A 7 29.17 -7.67 9.31
N GLY A 8 29.18 -6.75 8.34
CA GLY A 8 29.80 -6.92 7.04
C GLY A 8 29.27 -8.11 6.24
N ILE A 9 27.95 -8.30 6.23
CA ILE A 9 27.31 -9.44 5.59
C ILE A 9 27.39 -9.33 4.06
N GLU A 10 27.85 -10.39 3.41
CA GLU A 10 27.77 -10.56 1.96
C GLU A 10 26.95 -11.78 1.62
N LEU A 11 26.06 -11.65 0.63
CA LEU A 11 25.25 -12.75 0.14
C LEU A 11 24.96 -12.59 -1.35
N SER A 12 25.22 -13.65 -2.12
CA SER A 12 25.00 -13.68 -3.57
C SER A 12 24.18 -14.89 -3.99
N VAL A 13 23.15 -14.68 -4.82
CA VAL A 13 22.34 -15.77 -5.38
C VAL A 13 22.37 -15.69 -6.90
N GLY A 14 23.28 -16.43 -7.53
CA GLY A 14 23.30 -16.64 -9.00
C GLY A 14 23.40 -15.37 -9.85
N GLY A 15 23.98 -14.28 -9.33
CA GLY A 15 24.01 -12.96 -9.97
C GLY A 15 24.84 -11.93 -9.18
N PRO A 16 24.64 -10.61 -9.38
CA PRO A 16 25.24 -9.58 -8.54
C PRO A 16 24.85 -9.78 -7.06
N PRO A 17 25.68 -9.36 -6.09
CA PRO A 17 25.42 -9.59 -4.67
C PRO A 17 24.08 -8.99 -4.27
N LEU A 18 23.25 -9.80 -3.59
CA LEU A 18 21.98 -9.37 -3.02
C LEU A 18 22.22 -8.46 -1.81
N LEU A 19 23.25 -8.74 -1.04
CA LEU A 19 23.74 -7.91 0.06
C LEU A 19 25.26 -7.80 -0.07
N ALA A 20 25.76 -6.58 0.03
CA ALA A 20 27.18 -6.25 -0.08
C ALA A 20 27.58 -5.42 1.14
N ASN A 21 28.42 -6.00 2.00
CA ASN A 21 28.89 -5.41 3.25
C ASN A 21 27.74 -4.84 4.12
N ALA A 22 26.68 -5.63 4.26
CA ALA A 22 25.47 -5.27 4.97
C ALA A 22 25.71 -5.18 6.49
N GLU A 23 25.35 -4.04 7.08
CA GLU A 23 25.41 -3.79 8.51
C GLU A 23 24.02 -3.44 9.06
N LEU A 24 23.61 -4.13 10.12
CA LEU A 24 22.33 -3.88 10.79
C LEU A 24 22.43 -4.27 12.26
N ALA A 25 21.86 -3.44 13.14
CA ALA A 25 21.70 -3.78 14.55
C ALA A 25 20.22 -3.63 14.92
N ILE A 26 19.67 -4.68 15.53
CA ILE A 26 18.30 -4.76 16.02
C ILE A 26 18.33 -4.54 17.53
N GLU A 27 17.66 -3.48 17.99
CA GLU A 27 17.56 -3.14 19.40
C GLU A 27 16.21 -3.60 19.99
N PRO A 28 16.14 -3.83 21.32
CA PRO A 28 14.90 -4.22 21.99
C PRO A 28 13.77 -3.21 21.78
N GLY A 29 12.58 -3.69 21.44
CA GLY A 29 11.37 -2.88 21.26
C GLY A 29 11.31 -2.09 19.96
N GLU A 30 12.25 -2.25 19.02
CA GLU A 30 12.17 -1.58 17.71
C GLU A 30 11.11 -2.21 16.80
N ARG A 31 10.48 -1.39 15.95
CA ARG A 31 9.60 -1.81 14.85
C ARG A 31 10.27 -1.42 13.54
N ILE A 32 11.11 -2.32 13.03
CA ILE A 32 11.94 -2.08 11.87
C ILE A 32 11.18 -2.52 10.62
N CYS A 33 10.90 -1.58 9.72
CA CYS A 33 10.39 -1.92 8.40
C CYS A 33 11.52 -2.02 7.39
N VAL A 34 11.58 -3.14 6.66
CA VAL A 34 12.53 -3.34 5.57
C VAL A 34 11.84 -3.00 4.25
N VAL A 35 12.35 -1.98 3.56
CA VAL A 35 11.82 -1.50 2.27
C VAL A 35 12.84 -1.70 1.16
N GLY A 36 12.35 -1.83 -0.07
CA GLY A 36 13.19 -1.99 -1.25
C GLY A 36 12.42 -2.61 -2.40
N ARG A 37 13.01 -2.55 -3.60
CA ARG A 37 12.43 -3.13 -4.82
C ARG A 37 12.22 -4.63 -4.71
N ASN A 38 11.39 -5.20 -5.58
CA ASN A 38 11.26 -6.66 -5.64
C ASN A 38 12.55 -7.32 -6.14
N GLY A 39 12.93 -8.42 -5.49
CA GLY A 39 14.14 -9.17 -5.80
C GLY A 39 15.45 -8.62 -5.24
N VAL A 40 15.44 -7.56 -4.42
CA VAL A 40 16.67 -7.02 -3.78
C VAL A 40 17.13 -7.80 -2.55
N GLY A 41 16.36 -8.79 -2.09
CA GLY A 41 16.73 -9.63 -0.96
C GLY A 41 16.05 -9.31 0.38
N LYS A 42 14.89 -8.63 0.40
CA LYS A 42 14.11 -8.35 1.63
C LYS A 42 13.80 -9.63 2.43
N SER A 43 13.11 -10.59 1.81
CA SER A 43 12.83 -11.90 2.43
C SER A 43 14.10 -12.68 2.77
N THR A 44 15.15 -12.52 1.97
CA THR A 44 16.45 -13.16 2.20
C THR A 44 17.14 -12.59 3.45
N LEU A 45 17.01 -11.29 3.71
CA LEU A 45 17.50 -10.65 4.94
C LEU A 45 16.79 -11.24 6.17
N LEU A 46 15.47 -11.46 6.11
CA LEU A 46 14.73 -12.10 7.19
C LEU A 46 15.22 -13.53 7.44
N ARG A 47 15.54 -14.27 6.37
CA ARG A 47 16.11 -15.63 6.45
C ARG A 47 17.56 -15.67 6.97
N LEU A 48 18.31 -14.59 6.81
CA LEU A 48 19.61 -14.45 7.47
C LEU A 48 19.43 -14.21 8.97
N ILE A 49 18.45 -13.39 9.36
CA ILE A 49 18.20 -13.06 10.77
C ILE A 49 17.69 -14.26 11.57
N ASP A 50 16.84 -15.12 11.00
CA ASP A 50 16.38 -16.35 11.67
C ASP A 50 17.37 -17.53 11.59
N GLY A 51 18.48 -17.36 10.86
CA GLY A 51 19.51 -18.39 10.70
C GLY A 51 19.14 -19.51 9.72
N SER A 52 18.07 -19.37 8.93
CA SER A 52 17.70 -20.36 7.90
C SER A 52 18.64 -20.34 6.69
N ILE A 53 19.36 -19.24 6.46
CA ILE A 53 20.41 -19.10 5.45
C ILE A 53 21.69 -18.59 6.13
N GLU A 54 22.83 -19.17 5.75
CA GLU A 54 24.14 -18.66 6.16
C GLU A 54 24.67 -17.62 5.16
N PRO A 55 25.34 -16.55 5.62
CA PRO A 55 25.96 -15.58 4.74
C PRO A 55 27.21 -16.14 4.06
N ASP A 56 27.54 -15.64 2.86
CA ASP A 56 28.77 -16.02 2.15
C ASP A 56 30.02 -15.43 2.84
N ALA A 57 29.89 -14.21 3.38
CA ALA A 57 30.88 -13.55 4.21
C ALA A 57 30.23 -12.66 5.28
N GLY A 58 31.02 -12.24 6.27
CA GLY A 58 30.54 -11.48 7.43
C GLY A 58 30.13 -12.37 8.61
N ARG A 59 29.55 -11.77 9.65
CA ARG A 59 29.11 -12.49 10.86
C ARG A 59 27.79 -11.95 11.38
N ILE A 60 26.92 -12.86 11.81
CA ILE A 60 25.69 -12.54 12.54
C ILE A 60 25.94 -12.89 14.01
N ARG A 61 25.78 -11.92 14.91
CA ARG A 61 25.85 -12.10 16.36
C ARG A 61 24.45 -11.98 16.93
N CYS A 62 24.03 -12.99 17.68
CA CYS A 62 22.80 -13.01 18.43
C CYS A 62 23.17 -13.08 19.92
N ASP A 63 22.57 -12.23 20.76
CA ASP A 63 22.79 -12.28 22.21
C ASP A 63 22.28 -13.63 22.77
N GLU A 64 22.92 -14.15 23.81
CA GLU A 64 22.55 -15.45 24.40
C GLU A 64 21.10 -15.43 24.93
N GLY A 65 20.32 -16.44 24.53
CA GLY A 65 18.94 -16.61 24.98
C GLY A 65 17.88 -15.86 24.16
N VAL A 66 18.28 -15.05 23.16
CA VAL A 66 17.34 -14.36 22.26
C VAL A 66 16.53 -15.36 21.44
N ILE A 67 15.21 -15.26 21.52
CA ILE A 67 14.27 -16.10 20.77
C ILE A 67 13.82 -15.34 19.53
N VAL A 68 14.15 -15.87 18.36
CA VAL A 68 13.69 -15.36 17.06
C VAL A 68 12.55 -16.24 16.55
N SER A 69 11.46 -15.65 16.08
CA SER A 69 10.38 -16.37 15.40
C SER A 69 9.98 -15.66 14.13
N ARG A 70 9.75 -16.44 13.06
CA ARG A 70 9.34 -15.92 11.75
C ARG A 70 7.95 -16.40 11.39
N LEU A 71 7.12 -15.48 10.90
CA LEU A 71 5.88 -15.83 10.22
C LEU A 71 6.21 -16.23 8.77
N GLU A 72 5.88 -17.45 8.40
CA GLU A 72 6.06 -17.90 7.03
C GLU A 72 5.00 -17.29 6.10
N GLN A 73 5.39 -16.97 4.87
CA GLN A 73 4.49 -16.33 3.90
C GLN A 73 3.36 -17.27 3.46
N ALA A 74 3.64 -18.57 3.32
CA ALA A 74 2.67 -19.60 2.97
C ALA A 74 2.24 -20.41 4.19
N VAL A 75 1.00 -20.90 4.18
CA VAL A 75 0.53 -21.92 5.14
C VAL A 75 1.29 -23.21 4.85
N PRO A 76 2.07 -23.77 5.79
CA PRO A 76 2.75 -25.05 5.59
C PRO A 76 1.76 -26.16 5.22
N SER A 77 2.08 -26.93 4.17
CA SER A 77 1.30 -28.09 3.77
C SER A 77 1.36 -29.15 4.87
N GLY A 78 0.21 -29.51 5.45
CA GLY A 78 0.12 -30.48 6.54
C GLY A 78 -0.28 -29.90 7.90
N LEU A 79 -0.51 -28.59 8.01
CA LEU A 79 -1.26 -28.03 9.13
C LEU A 79 -2.72 -28.49 9.03
N GLY A 80 -3.19 -29.20 10.05
CA GLY A 80 -4.56 -29.67 10.19
C GLY A 80 -4.87 -29.84 11.67
N GLY A 81 -6.16 -30.00 11.98
CA GLY A 81 -6.62 -30.08 13.36
C GLY A 81 -7.30 -28.81 13.85
N SER A 82 -7.45 -28.69 15.18
CA SER A 82 -8.05 -27.51 15.80
C SER A 82 -7.09 -26.32 15.81
N VAL A 83 -7.61 -25.11 15.99
CA VAL A 83 -6.78 -23.90 16.16
C VAL A 83 -5.81 -24.07 17.32
N PHE A 84 -6.26 -24.69 18.42
CA PHE A 84 -5.42 -24.99 19.57
C PHE A 84 -4.22 -25.86 19.20
N GLU A 85 -4.44 -26.94 18.43
CA GLU A 85 -3.38 -27.83 17.95
C GLU A 85 -2.38 -27.11 17.05
N VAL A 86 -2.86 -26.24 16.15
CA VAL A 86 -1.99 -25.46 15.26
C VAL A 86 -1.13 -24.46 16.03
N VAL A 87 -1.70 -23.77 17.04
CA VAL A 87 -0.94 -22.81 17.85
C VAL A 87 0.07 -23.53 18.74
N THR A 88 -0.34 -24.63 19.39
CA THR A 88 0.53 -25.41 20.27
C THR A 88 1.65 -26.11 19.53
N ASP A 89 1.46 -26.52 18.26
CA ASP A 89 2.56 -27.08 17.44
C ASP A 89 3.76 -26.11 17.32
N GLY A 90 3.53 -24.80 17.44
CA GLY A 90 4.59 -23.80 17.56
C GLY A 90 5.57 -24.08 18.72
N LEU A 91 5.15 -24.76 19.78
CA LEU A 91 5.95 -25.06 20.97
C LEU A 91 6.76 -26.37 20.87
N GLY A 92 6.68 -27.10 19.74
CA GLY A 92 7.41 -28.34 19.55
C GLY A 92 6.85 -29.50 20.39
N GLU A 93 7.71 -30.27 21.04
CA GLU A 93 7.34 -31.49 21.78
C GLU A 93 6.34 -31.21 22.92
N LEU A 94 6.61 -30.17 23.73
CA LEU A 94 5.69 -29.75 24.80
C LEU A 94 4.33 -29.31 24.24
N GLY A 95 4.33 -28.70 23.06
CA GLY A 95 3.12 -28.34 22.33
C GLY A 95 2.26 -29.54 21.94
N ARG A 96 2.89 -30.62 21.45
CA ARG A 96 2.18 -31.86 21.10
C ARG A 96 1.56 -32.53 22.32
N LEU A 97 2.24 -32.48 23.48
CA LEU A 97 1.69 -32.97 24.73
C LEU A 97 0.46 -32.16 25.17
N LEU A 98 0.53 -30.83 25.08
CA LEU A 98 -0.60 -29.95 25.37
C LEU A 98 -1.79 -30.18 24.42
N ALA A 99 -1.53 -30.31 23.12
CA ALA A 99 -2.55 -30.67 22.13
C ALA A 99 -3.24 -32.00 22.47
N ARG A 100 -2.45 -33.03 22.83
CA ARG A 100 -2.98 -34.34 23.21
C ARG A 100 -3.82 -34.27 24.49
N HIS A 101 -3.36 -33.51 25.48
CA HIS A 101 -4.08 -33.27 26.73
C HIS A 101 -5.45 -32.60 26.47
N HIS A 102 -5.49 -31.56 25.63
CA HIS A 102 -6.73 -30.87 25.23
C HIS A 102 -7.71 -31.81 24.54
N ALA A 103 -7.25 -32.59 23.56
CA ALA A 103 -8.08 -33.56 22.85
C ALA A 103 -8.66 -34.66 23.76
N LEU A 104 -7.85 -35.16 24.71
CA LEU A 104 -8.30 -36.15 25.70
C LEU A 104 -9.33 -35.54 26.67
N ALA A 105 -9.13 -34.30 27.11
CA ALA A 105 -10.08 -33.58 27.95
C ALA A 105 -11.44 -33.38 27.26
N GLU A 106 -11.44 -33.01 25.97
CA GLU A 106 -12.67 -32.89 25.18
C GLU A 106 -13.39 -34.23 25.01
N ALA A 107 -12.66 -35.31 24.70
CA ALA A 107 -13.23 -36.65 24.55
C ALA A 107 -13.87 -37.15 25.86
N MET A 108 -13.24 -36.86 27.00
CA MET A 108 -13.79 -37.15 28.33
C MET A 108 -15.05 -36.33 28.62
N ALA A 109 -15.04 -35.04 28.30
CA ALA A 109 -16.20 -34.17 28.48
C ALA A 109 -17.40 -34.58 27.61
N ALA A 110 -17.13 -35.10 26.40
CA ALA A 110 -18.14 -35.64 25.50
C ALA A 110 -18.69 -37.03 25.93
N GLY A 111 -18.15 -37.62 27.00
CA GLY A 111 -18.59 -38.92 27.53
C GLY A 111 -18.11 -40.13 26.72
N GLY A 112 -17.10 -39.94 25.87
CA GLY A 112 -16.56 -40.98 24.98
C GLY A 112 -15.26 -41.63 25.44
N ALA A 113 -14.80 -41.37 26.66
CA ALA A 113 -13.50 -41.80 27.15
C ALA A 113 -13.53 -43.18 27.84
N ASP A 114 -12.56 -44.02 27.48
CA ASP A 114 -12.33 -45.33 28.08
C ASP A 114 -11.26 -45.28 29.20
N ALA A 115 -11.11 -46.38 29.95
CA ALA A 115 -10.08 -46.48 31.00
C ALA A 115 -8.63 -46.31 30.49
N THR A 116 -8.41 -46.58 29.20
CA THR A 116 -7.16 -46.32 28.49
C THR A 116 -6.89 -44.82 28.32
N ASP A 117 -7.91 -44.03 27.97
CA ASP A 117 -7.78 -42.58 27.80
C ASP A 117 -7.51 -41.89 29.14
N ALA A 118 -8.11 -42.40 30.23
CA ALA A 118 -7.83 -41.92 31.59
C ALA A 118 -6.39 -42.18 32.05
N THR A 119 -5.80 -43.30 31.61
CA THR A 119 -4.40 -43.62 31.92
C THR A 119 -3.46 -42.76 31.09
N GLU A 120 -3.73 -42.60 29.79
CA GLU A 120 -2.95 -41.75 28.90
C GLU A 120 -2.98 -40.28 29.35
N MET A 121 -4.13 -39.78 29.80
CA MET A 121 -4.28 -38.42 30.33
C MET A 121 -3.34 -38.18 31.53
N ALA A 122 -3.26 -39.14 32.45
CA ALA A 122 -2.36 -39.04 33.60
C ALA A 122 -0.88 -39.03 33.18
N ASP A 123 -0.50 -39.84 32.20
CA ASP A 123 0.87 -39.90 31.68
C ASP A 123 1.25 -38.59 30.96
N VAL A 124 0.37 -38.05 30.13
CA VAL A 124 0.57 -36.78 29.42
C VAL A 124 0.67 -35.63 30.42
N GLN A 125 -0.21 -35.59 31.43
CA GLN A 125 -0.18 -34.56 32.47
C GLN A 125 1.14 -34.58 33.26
N ALA A 126 1.66 -35.76 33.60
CA ALA A 126 2.96 -35.90 34.28
C ALA A 126 4.12 -35.38 33.41
N GLN A 127 4.07 -35.61 32.09
CA GLN A 127 5.09 -35.11 31.16
C GLN A 127 5.02 -33.58 30.99
N ILE A 128 3.82 -33.02 30.95
CA ILE A 128 3.60 -31.57 30.92
C ILE A 128 4.16 -30.94 32.20
N GLU A 129 3.85 -31.49 33.37
CA GLU A 129 4.37 -31.01 34.66
C GLU A 129 5.90 -31.05 34.73
N ALA A 130 6.52 -32.14 34.27
CA ALA A 130 7.98 -32.26 34.23
C ALA A 130 8.65 -31.23 33.31
N GLY A 131 7.94 -30.78 32.27
CA GLY A 131 8.40 -29.75 31.32
C GLY A 131 8.05 -28.31 31.70
N GLY A 132 7.45 -28.05 32.87
CA GLY A 132 6.96 -26.71 33.24
C GLY A 132 5.75 -26.25 32.42
N GLY A 133 4.96 -27.18 31.90
CA GLY A 133 3.95 -26.94 30.87
C GLY A 133 2.73 -26.10 31.30
N TRP A 134 2.45 -25.96 32.60
CA TRP A 134 1.33 -25.13 33.08
C TRP A 134 1.50 -23.63 32.75
N GLU A 135 2.73 -23.11 32.83
CA GLU A 135 3.02 -21.73 32.40
C GLU A 135 2.86 -21.59 30.88
N VAL A 136 3.19 -22.65 30.15
CA VAL A 136 3.07 -22.70 28.69
C VAL A 136 1.62 -22.79 28.24
N GLU A 137 0.77 -23.55 28.95
CA GLU A 137 -0.66 -23.64 28.69
C GLU A 137 -1.36 -22.29 28.95
N GLN A 138 -1.10 -21.65 30.09
CA GLN A 138 -1.60 -20.30 30.38
C GLN A 138 -1.17 -19.29 29.31
N ARG A 139 0.06 -19.43 28.79
CA ARG A 139 0.55 -18.62 27.67
C ARG A 139 -0.20 -18.91 26.37
N VAL A 140 -0.48 -20.17 26.05
CA VAL A 140 -1.30 -20.54 24.88
C VAL A 140 -2.68 -19.91 25.00
N GLU A 141 -3.35 -20.05 26.14
CA GLU A 141 -4.66 -19.43 26.39
C GLU A 141 -4.62 -17.90 26.28
N SER A 142 -3.59 -17.28 26.85
CA SER A 142 -3.39 -15.82 26.77
C SER A 142 -3.19 -15.36 25.32
N VAL A 143 -2.44 -16.12 24.52
CA VAL A 143 -2.25 -15.85 23.09
C VAL A 143 -3.56 -16.05 22.33
N LEU A 144 -4.28 -17.15 22.53
CA LEU A 144 -5.58 -17.39 21.87
C LEU A 144 -6.59 -16.29 22.19
N SER A 145 -6.65 -15.87 23.46
CA SER A 145 -7.51 -14.77 23.91
C SER A 145 -7.10 -13.43 23.29
N ARG A 146 -5.81 -13.08 23.33
CA ARG A 146 -5.29 -11.83 22.74
C ARG A 146 -5.51 -11.76 21.23
N PHE A 147 -5.50 -12.90 20.56
CA PHE A 147 -5.69 -13.00 19.11
C PHE A 147 -7.16 -13.22 18.70
N GLU A 148 -8.07 -13.30 19.67
CA GLU A 148 -9.51 -13.54 19.48
C GLU A 148 -9.79 -14.82 18.67
N LEU A 149 -9.04 -15.88 18.96
CA LEU A 149 -9.05 -17.13 18.21
C LEU A 149 -9.95 -18.18 18.88
N PRO A 150 -10.84 -18.83 18.12
CA PRO A 150 -11.63 -19.94 18.65
C PRO A 150 -10.80 -21.23 18.68
N ALA A 151 -10.46 -21.71 19.88
CA ALA A 151 -9.54 -22.83 20.09
C ALA A 151 -9.96 -24.14 19.40
N ASP A 152 -11.26 -24.45 19.46
CA ASP A 152 -11.79 -25.78 19.09
C ASP A 152 -12.26 -25.86 17.63
N VAL A 153 -12.14 -24.76 16.88
CA VAL A 153 -12.58 -24.72 15.48
C VAL A 153 -11.52 -25.34 14.57
N PRO A 154 -11.90 -26.16 13.57
CA PRO A 154 -10.95 -26.71 12.62
C PRO A 154 -10.26 -25.61 11.81
N PHE A 155 -8.93 -25.66 11.70
CA PHE A 155 -8.12 -24.66 10.99
C PHE A 155 -8.54 -24.47 9.52
N ASP A 156 -8.91 -25.57 8.85
CA ASP A 156 -9.34 -25.56 7.44
C ASP A 156 -10.68 -24.84 7.23
N SER A 157 -11.49 -24.68 8.26
CA SER A 157 -12.78 -23.96 8.15
C SER A 157 -12.65 -22.44 8.28
N LEU A 158 -11.48 -21.95 8.71
CA LEU A 158 -11.26 -20.53 8.99
C LEU A 158 -11.11 -19.70 7.71
N SER A 159 -11.51 -18.43 7.78
CA SER A 159 -11.25 -17.43 6.74
C SER A 159 -9.75 -17.16 6.59
N GLY A 160 -9.32 -16.65 5.43
CA GLY A 160 -7.90 -16.35 5.18
C GLY A 160 -7.26 -15.43 6.23
N GLY A 161 -7.99 -14.39 6.67
CA GLY A 161 -7.53 -13.48 7.72
C GLY A 161 -7.40 -14.17 9.07
N LEU A 162 -8.36 -15.03 9.44
CA LEU A 162 -8.33 -15.77 10.69
C LEU A 162 -7.22 -16.84 10.68
N ARG A 163 -6.99 -17.52 9.55
CA ARG A 163 -5.83 -18.42 9.37
C ARG A 163 -4.51 -17.67 9.59
N ARG A 164 -4.36 -16.45 9.07
CA ARG A 164 -3.17 -15.63 9.28
C ARG A 164 -2.99 -15.25 10.75
N ARG A 165 -4.07 -14.91 11.46
CA ARG A 165 -4.04 -14.69 12.92
C ARG A 165 -3.58 -15.94 13.69
N VAL A 166 -4.05 -17.12 13.30
CA VAL A 166 -3.60 -18.40 13.89
C VAL A 166 -2.10 -18.63 13.64
N LEU A 167 -1.60 -18.39 12.42
CA LEU A 167 -0.17 -18.51 12.13
C LEU A 167 0.69 -17.50 12.91
N LEU A 168 0.20 -16.27 13.07
CA LEU A 168 0.85 -15.27 13.92
C LEU A 168 0.83 -15.70 15.40
N ALA A 169 -0.28 -16.25 15.89
CA ALA A 169 -0.38 -16.80 17.24
C ALA A 169 0.62 -17.94 17.44
N ARG A 170 0.73 -18.86 16.48
CA ARG A 170 1.74 -19.93 16.47
C ARG A 170 3.18 -19.40 16.52
N ALA A 171 3.48 -18.29 15.84
CA ALA A 171 4.79 -17.66 15.92
C ALA A 171 5.01 -16.92 17.26
N ALA A 172 3.97 -16.27 17.78
CA ALA A 172 4.02 -15.48 19.01
C ALA A 172 4.01 -16.33 20.29
N VAL A 173 3.48 -17.56 20.25
CA VAL A 173 3.36 -18.45 21.43
C VAL A 173 4.72 -18.79 22.05
N ARG A 174 5.81 -18.71 21.27
CA ARG A 174 7.18 -18.87 21.76
C ARG A 174 7.67 -17.72 22.63
N ASN A 175 6.89 -16.63 22.73
CA ASN A 175 7.27 -15.36 23.33
C ASN A 175 8.61 -14.83 22.78
N PRO A 176 8.70 -14.58 21.46
CA PRO A 176 9.96 -14.20 20.83
C PRO A 176 10.42 -12.79 21.23
N ASP A 177 11.71 -12.59 21.38
CA ASP A 177 12.32 -11.26 21.53
C ASP A 177 12.35 -10.52 20.19
N VAL A 178 12.47 -11.25 19.09
CA VAL A 178 12.43 -10.73 17.72
C VAL A 178 11.42 -11.50 16.88
N LEU A 179 10.39 -10.81 16.42
CA LEU A 179 9.38 -11.34 15.51
C LEU A 179 9.65 -10.87 14.07
N LEU A 180 9.81 -11.80 13.14
CA LEU A 180 10.04 -11.52 11.73
C LEU A 180 8.77 -11.76 10.92
N LEU A 181 8.34 -10.76 10.16
CA LEU A 181 7.10 -10.79 9.39
C LEU A 181 7.37 -10.47 7.92
N ASP A 182 7.20 -11.45 7.04
CA ASP A 182 7.36 -11.24 5.60
C ASP A 182 5.98 -11.07 4.94
N GLU A 183 5.71 -9.87 4.43
CA GLU A 183 4.43 -9.43 3.84
C GLU A 183 3.21 -9.87 4.69
N PRO A 184 3.10 -9.40 5.95
CA PRO A 184 2.04 -9.85 6.85
C PRO A 184 0.66 -9.32 6.47
N THR A 185 0.60 -8.25 5.68
CA THR A 185 -0.62 -7.57 5.21
C THR A 185 -1.25 -8.23 3.99
N ASN A 186 -0.53 -9.09 3.27
CA ASN A 186 -1.04 -9.71 2.04
C ASN A 186 -2.26 -10.59 2.31
N HIS A 187 -3.26 -10.47 1.44
CA HIS A 187 -4.53 -11.21 1.50
C HIS A 187 -5.33 -11.00 2.81
N LEU A 188 -5.02 -9.94 3.57
CA LEU A 188 -5.80 -9.53 4.72
C LEU A 188 -6.83 -8.49 4.31
N ASP A 189 -8.01 -8.57 4.93
CA ASP A 189 -8.96 -7.47 4.85
C ASP A 189 -8.57 -6.32 5.78
N ILE A 190 -9.23 -5.19 5.60
CA ILE A 190 -8.87 -3.95 6.28
C ILE A 190 -9.02 -4.07 7.80
N GLU A 191 -9.99 -4.84 8.28
CA GLU A 191 -10.19 -5.12 9.70
C GLU A 191 -9.04 -5.96 10.26
N ALA A 192 -8.63 -7.02 9.57
CA ALA A 192 -7.47 -7.83 9.95
C ALA A 192 -6.16 -7.02 9.92
N ILE A 193 -5.98 -6.12 8.94
CA ILE A 193 -4.82 -5.21 8.90
C ILE A 193 -4.83 -4.28 10.12
N THR A 194 -5.99 -3.69 10.47
CA THR A 194 -6.13 -2.80 11.63
C THR A 194 -5.81 -3.52 12.94
N TRP A 195 -6.28 -4.77 13.08
CA TRP A 195 -5.94 -5.62 14.22
C TRP A 195 -4.43 -5.90 14.28
N LEU A 196 -3.81 -6.21 13.13
CA LEU A 196 -2.37 -6.48 13.04
C LEU A 196 -1.53 -5.26 13.44
N GLU A 197 -1.93 -4.05 13.04
CA GLU A 197 -1.28 -2.80 13.47
C GLU A 197 -1.26 -2.68 14.99
N GLY A 198 -2.41 -2.94 15.64
CA GLY A 198 -2.53 -2.95 17.10
C GLY A 198 -1.63 -4.00 17.73
N PHE A 199 -1.66 -5.23 17.19
CA PHE A 199 -0.83 -6.33 17.68
C PHE A 199 0.67 -6.00 17.66
N ILE A 200 1.19 -5.49 16.53
CA ILE A 200 2.63 -5.18 16.41
C ILE A 200 3.00 -4.00 17.31
N ARG A 201 2.12 -2.99 17.43
CA ARG A 201 2.37 -1.85 18.33
C ARG A 201 2.46 -2.28 19.79
N ASP A 202 1.61 -3.21 20.20
CA ASP A 202 1.55 -3.71 21.57
C ASP A 202 2.47 -4.92 21.80
N PHE A 203 3.23 -5.34 20.79
CA PHE A 203 4.19 -6.43 20.94
C PHE A 203 5.35 -5.97 21.84
N PRO A 204 5.70 -6.72 22.90
CA PRO A 204 6.72 -6.29 23.86
C PRO A 204 8.15 -6.38 23.29
N GLY A 205 8.39 -7.31 22.37
CA GLY A 205 9.69 -7.48 21.71
C GLY A 205 9.89 -6.54 20.52
N SER A 206 10.94 -6.83 19.75
CA SER A 206 11.24 -6.16 18.49
C SER A 206 10.54 -6.86 17.33
N VAL A 207 10.09 -6.09 16.35
CA VAL A 207 9.45 -6.62 15.14
C VAL A 207 10.21 -6.13 13.92
N VAL A 208 10.66 -7.05 13.08
CA VAL A 208 11.22 -6.74 11.76
C VAL A 208 10.22 -7.22 10.73
N PHE A 209 9.70 -6.29 9.91
CA PHE A 209 8.68 -6.62 8.95
C PHE A 209 8.95 -6.07 7.57
N VAL A 210 8.52 -6.80 6.56
CA VAL A 210 8.50 -6.39 5.15
C VAL A 210 7.04 -6.16 4.79
N THR A 211 6.72 -5.00 4.20
CA THR A 211 5.37 -4.72 3.72
C THR A 211 5.43 -3.71 2.57
N HIS A 212 4.44 -3.81 1.69
CA HIS A 212 4.15 -2.82 0.68
C HIS A 212 2.99 -1.87 1.05
N ASP A 213 2.27 -2.12 2.14
CA ASP A 213 1.19 -1.26 2.63
C ASP A 213 1.77 -0.01 3.33
N ARG A 214 1.63 1.14 2.68
CA ARG A 214 2.16 2.42 3.18
C ARG A 214 1.44 2.90 4.43
N ALA A 215 0.14 2.66 4.54
CA ALA A 215 -0.65 3.08 5.69
C ALA A 215 -0.24 2.25 6.93
N PHE A 216 -0.06 0.95 6.76
CA PHE A 216 0.46 0.06 7.79
C PHE A 216 1.87 0.45 8.23
N LEU A 217 2.76 0.69 7.26
CA LEU A 217 4.14 1.08 7.51
C LEU A 217 4.19 2.41 8.28
N GLN A 218 3.42 3.42 7.87
CA GLN A 218 3.30 4.71 8.58
C GLN A 218 2.74 4.56 10.00
N ALA A 219 1.84 3.60 10.23
CA ALA A 219 1.19 3.40 11.52
C ALA A 219 2.05 2.64 12.55
N VAL A 220 3.02 1.84 12.10
CA VAL A 220 3.72 0.85 12.93
C VAL A 220 5.23 1.06 12.99
N ALA A 221 5.87 1.50 11.90
CA ALA A 221 7.33 1.55 11.82
C ALA A 221 7.92 2.65 12.72
N SER A 222 8.95 2.29 13.49
CA SER A 222 9.78 3.23 14.26
C SER A 222 11.12 3.52 13.57
N ARG A 223 11.50 2.68 12.60
CA ARG A 223 12.75 2.75 11.86
C ARG A 223 12.59 2.09 10.49
N ILE A 224 13.11 2.73 9.45
CA ILE A 224 13.09 2.22 8.08
C ILE A 224 14.49 1.75 7.69
N VAL A 225 14.58 0.53 7.16
CA VAL A 225 15.81 -0.05 6.60
C VAL A 225 15.57 -0.25 5.12
N GLU A 226 16.30 0.49 4.29
CA GLU A 226 16.20 0.40 2.83
C GLU A 226 17.31 -0.50 2.28
N ILE A 227 16.91 -1.45 1.44
CA ILE A 227 17.83 -2.24 0.61
C ILE A 227 17.81 -1.66 -0.80
N ASP A 228 18.91 -1.03 -1.21
CA ASP A 228 19.12 -0.63 -2.60
C ASP A 228 20.47 -1.13 -3.10
N ARG A 229 20.46 -1.82 -4.25
CA ARG A 229 21.67 -2.31 -4.95
C ARG A 229 22.64 -3.13 -4.08
N GLY A 230 22.14 -3.78 -3.03
CA GLY A 230 22.91 -4.59 -2.10
C GLY A 230 23.42 -3.84 -0.86
N GLU A 231 23.22 -2.52 -0.80
CA GLU A 231 23.54 -1.72 0.37
C GLU A 231 22.33 -1.63 1.30
N LEU A 232 22.58 -1.82 2.60
CA LEU A 232 21.61 -1.57 3.67
C LEU A 232 21.81 -0.15 4.19
N THR A 233 20.77 0.68 4.09
CA THR A 233 20.76 2.01 4.72
C THR A 233 19.67 2.07 5.77
N SER A 234 19.97 2.72 6.89
CA SER A 234 19.07 2.77 8.04
C SER A 234 18.67 4.20 8.37
N TRP A 235 17.36 4.37 8.57
CA TRP A 235 16.71 5.66 8.72
C TRP A 235 15.86 5.65 9.99
N PRO A 236 16.26 6.35 11.05
CA PRO A 236 15.47 6.43 12.28
C PRO A 236 14.28 7.37 12.08
N GLY A 237 13.12 6.97 12.60
CA GLY A 237 11.86 7.72 12.51
C GLY A 237 10.78 6.98 11.73
N ASP A 238 9.66 7.66 11.54
CA ASP A 238 8.52 7.17 10.79
C ASP A 238 8.75 7.27 9.26
N TYR A 239 7.79 6.74 8.50
CA TYR A 239 7.87 6.68 7.05
C TYR A 239 7.85 8.06 6.38
N ALA A 240 7.00 8.97 6.85
CA ALA A 240 6.97 10.34 6.36
C ALA A 240 8.33 11.04 6.50
N ASN A 241 9.02 10.88 7.64
CA ASN A 241 10.37 11.42 7.80
C ASN A 241 11.39 10.73 6.88
N TYR A 242 11.26 9.43 6.67
CA TYR A 242 12.10 8.71 5.71
C TYR A 242 11.93 9.25 4.29
N LEU A 243 10.70 9.42 3.79
CA LEU A 243 10.43 9.98 2.46
C LEU A 243 11.04 11.37 2.30
N ARG A 244 10.80 12.27 3.27
CA ARG A 244 11.38 13.62 3.26
C ARG A 244 12.90 13.59 3.21
N ARG A 245 13.54 12.78 4.06
CA ARG A 245 15.01 12.66 4.10
C ARG A 245 15.58 12.01 2.84
N LYS A 246 14.85 11.07 2.25
CA LYS A 246 15.22 10.43 0.98
C LYS A 246 15.19 11.45 -0.16
N GLU A 247 14.17 12.32 -0.20
CA GLU A 247 14.10 13.41 -1.17
C GLU A 247 15.21 14.45 -0.96
N GLU A 248 15.47 14.85 0.28
CA GLU A 248 16.59 15.74 0.64
C GLU A 248 17.94 15.16 0.18
N ARG A 249 18.17 13.85 0.42
CA ARG A 249 19.38 13.14 -0.04
C ARG A 249 19.43 13.09 -1.58
N ALA A 250 18.34 12.71 -2.24
CA ALA A 250 18.28 12.61 -3.70
C ALA A 250 18.53 13.98 -4.36
N HIS A 251 17.98 15.06 -3.79
CA HIS A 251 18.23 16.42 -4.26
C HIS A 251 19.70 16.83 -4.06
N ALA A 252 20.28 16.54 -2.89
CA ALA A 252 21.69 16.79 -2.63
C ALA A 252 22.60 16.03 -3.62
N GLU A 253 22.31 14.74 -3.84
CA GLU A 253 23.00 13.92 -4.84
C GLU A 253 22.85 14.47 -6.25
N ALA A 254 21.64 14.89 -6.66
CA ALA A 254 21.39 15.48 -7.96
C ALA A 254 22.19 16.79 -8.16
N VAL A 255 22.27 17.63 -7.13
CA VAL A 255 23.09 18.85 -7.15
C VAL A 255 24.58 18.52 -7.28
N GLU A 256 25.08 17.52 -6.54
CA GLU A 256 26.47 17.07 -6.66
C GLU A 256 26.75 16.45 -8.03
N GLN A 257 25.83 15.64 -8.55
CA GLN A 257 25.93 15.05 -9.88
C GLN A 257 25.93 16.12 -10.97
N ALA A 258 25.09 17.15 -10.86
CA ALA A 258 25.08 18.28 -11.79
C ALA A 258 26.39 19.07 -11.74
N ARG A 259 26.95 19.29 -10.54
CA ARG A 259 28.28 19.91 -10.36
C ARG A 259 29.37 19.05 -11.00
N PHE A 260 29.34 17.74 -10.78
CA PHE A 260 30.27 16.79 -11.38
C PHE A 260 30.18 16.79 -12.91
N ASP A 261 28.97 16.78 -13.47
CA ASP A 261 28.72 16.79 -14.91
C ASP A 261 29.17 18.10 -15.56
N LYS A 262 28.95 19.23 -14.87
CA LYS A 262 29.48 20.54 -15.30
C LYS A 262 31.01 20.52 -15.33
N LYS A 263 31.65 19.97 -14.30
CA LYS A 263 33.12 19.82 -14.24
C LYS A 263 33.64 18.89 -15.34
N LEU A 264 32.98 17.75 -15.55
CA LEU A 264 33.33 16.81 -16.62
C LEU A 264 33.24 17.48 -18.00
N LYS A 265 32.16 18.20 -18.29
CA LYS A 265 32.00 18.94 -19.55
C LYS A 265 33.11 19.99 -19.76
N GLN A 266 33.51 20.70 -18.70
CA GLN A 266 34.63 21.66 -18.77
C GLN A 266 35.96 20.96 -19.07
N GLU A 267 36.24 19.83 -18.43
CA GLU A 267 37.46 19.04 -18.67
C GLU A 267 37.48 18.39 -20.06
N GLU A 268 36.33 17.93 -20.57
CA GLU A 268 36.20 17.41 -21.93
C GLU A 268 36.36 18.50 -23.00
N ALA A 269 35.80 19.68 -22.75
CA ALA A 269 36.00 20.85 -23.61
C ALA A 269 37.47 21.28 -23.63
N TRP A 270 38.16 21.22 -22.49
CA TRP A 270 39.60 21.49 -22.40
C TRP A 270 40.43 20.52 -23.26
N ILE A 271 40.12 19.21 -23.26
CA ILE A 271 40.77 18.24 -24.17
C ILE A 271 40.43 18.52 -25.64
N ARG A 272 39.17 18.83 -25.97
CA ARG A 272 38.70 19.04 -27.35
C ARG A 272 39.22 20.33 -27.98
N GLN A 273 39.42 21.39 -27.19
CA GLN A 273 39.96 22.67 -27.69
C GLN A 273 41.41 22.56 -28.17
N GLY A 274 42.05 21.40 -28.01
CA GLY A 274 43.35 21.10 -28.56
C GLY A 274 44.46 21.74 -27.73
N ILE A 275 45.43 20.91 -27.34
CA ILE A 275 46.63 21.33 -26.62
C ILE A 275 47.47 22.20 -27.56
N LYS A 276 47.18 23.51 -27.62
CA LYS A 276 48.04 24.48 -28.30
C LYS A 276 49.33 24.62 -27.47
N ALA A 277 50.38 24.00 -27.99
CA ALA A 277 51.80 24.21 -27.72
C ALA A 277 52.39 23.71 -26.37
N ARG A 278 53.31 22.74 -26.52
CA ARG A 278 54.44 22.35 -25.64
C ARG A 278 54.62 23.13 -24.32
N ARG A 279 54.33 22.49 -23.19
CA ARG A 279 55.31 21.87 -22.26
C ARG A 279 54.56 21.28 -21.07
N THR A 280 54.99 20.08 -20.67
CA THR A 280 54.51 19.29 -19.51
C THR A 280 53.05 18.81 -19.60
N ARG A 281 52.90 17.59 -20.12
CA ARG A 281 51.68 16.79 -20.08
C ARG A 281 51.21 16.73 -18.62
N ASN A 282 50.08 17.36 -18.29
CA ASN A 282 49.53 17.28 -16.94
C ASN A 282 48.83 15.92 -16.80
N GLU A 283 49.62 14.85 -16.78
CA GLU A 283 49.15 13.46 -16.77
C GLU A 283 48.19 13.18 -15.62
N GLY A 284 48.34 13.89 -14.49
CA GLY A 284 47.42 13.84 -13.37
C GLY A 284 46.01 14.33 -13.72
N ARG A 285 45.88 15.39 -14.54
CA ARG A 285 44.58 15.91 -14.99
C ARG A 285 43.90 14.98 -16.00
N VAL A 286 44.68 14.32 -16.86
CA VAL A 286 44.18 13.29 -17.79
C VAL A 286 43.74 12.03 -17.03
N ARG A 287 44.52 11.57 -16.03
CA ARG A 287 44.12 10.47 -15.13
C ARG A 287 42.87 10.82 -14.34
N ALA A 288 42.76 12.04 -13.83
CA ALA A 288 41.55 12.51 -13.14
C ALA A 288 40.32 12.51 -14.06
N LEU A 289 40.46 12.92 -15.33
CA LEU A 289 39.39 12.85 -16.32
C LEU A 289 39.01 11.40 -16.66
N GLN A 290 39.98 10.50 -16.79
CA GLN A 290 39.72 9.06 -17.00
C GLN A 290 38.97 8.45 -15.81
N ALA A 291 39.38 8.79 -14.57
CA ALA A 291 38.66 8.38 -13.37
C ALA A 291 37.23 8.93 -13.35
N MET A 292 37.03 10.21 -13.67
CA MET A 292 35.68 10.80 -13.76
C MET A 292 34.80 10.11 -14.82
N ARG A 293 35.38 9.65 -15.92
CA ARG A 293 34.67 8.86 -16.94
C ARG A 293 34.29 7.48 -16.43
N ALA A 294 35.19 6.79 -15.73
CA ALA A 294 34.91 5.51 -15.10
C ALA A 294 33.78 5.65 -14.06
N THR A 295 33.87 6.66 -13.17
CA THR A 295 32.81 6.96 -12.21
C THR A 295 31.47 7.27 -12.89
N ARG A 296 31.46 8.01 -14.01
CA ARG A 296 30.24 8.26 -14.79
C ARG A 296 29.68 6.99 -15.45
N ALA A 297 30.53 6.07 -15.90
CA ALA A 297 30.12 4.81 -16.49
C ALA A 297 29.61 3.80 -15.44
N GLU A 298 30.16 3.84 -14.23
CA GLU A 298 29.74 3.04 -13.07
C GLU A 298 28.45 3.56 -12.41
N ARG A 299 28.08 4.82 -12.63
CA ARG A 299 26.75 5.34 -12.28
C ARG A 299 25.69 4.58 -13.08
N ARG A 300 25.19 3.47 -12.50
CA ARG A 300 23.95 2.83 -12.94
C ARG A 300 22.87 3.91 -12.96
N SER A 301 22.37 4.18 -14.16
CA SER A 301 21.30 5.15 -14.39
C SER A 301 20.17 4.95 -13.39
N GLN A 302 19.83 6.00 -12.64
CA GLN A 302 18.47 6.10 -12.13
C GLN A 302 17.56 6.01 -13.36
N PRO A 303 16.63 5.06 -13.44
CA PRO A 303 15.52 5.22 -14.38
C PRO A 303 14.83 6.53 -13.96
N GLY A 304 14.86 7.52 -14.85
CA GLY A 304 14.21 8.79 -14.60
C GLY A 304 12.71 8.58 -14.48
N ASN A 305 12.08 9.29 -13.55
CA ASN A 305 10.62 9.42 -13.49
C ASN A 305 10.14 10.04 -14.81
N ALA A 306 9.68 9.19 -15.72
CA ALA A 306 9.15 9.61 -17.00
C ALA A 306 7.69 10.01 -16.80
N LYS A 307 7.45 11.32 -16.61
CA LYS A 307 6.10 11.90 -16.70
C LYS A 307 5.51 11.60 -18.07
N LEU A 308 4.38 10.91 -18.11
CA LEU A 308 3.73 10.55 -19.35
C LEU A 308 2.22 10.63 -19.27
N THR A 309 1.72 11.61 -20.02
CA THR A 309 0.32 11.81 -20.38
C THR A 309 -0.28 10.55 -20.99
N MET A 310 -1.40 10.10 -20.43
CA MET A 310 -2.12 8.92 -20.90
C MET A 310 -3.11 9.25 -22.02
N ALA A 311 -3.44 8.23 -22.79
CA ALA A 311 -4.27 8.31 -23.97
C ALA A 311 -5.77 8.41 -23.62
N GLU A 312 -6.49 9.31 -24.31
CA GLU A 312 -7.95 9.34 -24.33
C GLU A 312 -8.49 8.18 -25.18
N SER A 313 -9.32 7.34 -24.56
CA SER A 313 -10.03 6.24 -25.23
C SER A 313 -11.26 6.74 -25.99
N GLU A 314 -11.71 5.98 -26.99
CA GLU A 314 -12.93 6.26 -27.75
C GLU A 314 -14.12 6.45 -26.80
N ARG A 315 -14.86 7.55 -27.01
CA ARG A 315 -15.92 8.02 -26.12
C ARG A 315 -17.05 6.98 -26.02
N SER A 316 -17.12 6.28 -24.88
CA SER A 316 -18.26 5.43 -24.52
C SER A 316 -19.53 6.26 -24.29
N GLY A 317 -20.70 5.62 -24.16
CA GLY A 317 -21.91 6.30 -23.70
C GLY A 317 -21.72 7.02 -22.35
N LYS A 318 -22.61 7.96 -21.99
CA LYS A 318 -22.52 8.66 -20.69
C LYS A 318 -22.74 7.68 -19.51
N LEU A 319 -23.57 6.67 -19.74
CA LEU A 319 -23.85 5.58 -18.81
C LEU A 319 -22.92 4.41 -19.09
N VAL A 320 -22.28 3.89 -18.04
CA VAL A 320 -21.36 2.75 -18.12
C VAL A 320 -21.99 1.51 -17.48
N ILE A 321 -22.49 1.60 -16.25
CA ILE A 321 -23.24 0.52 -15.59
C ILE A 321 -24.48 1.08 -14.90
N GLU A 322 -25.62 0.41 -15.05
CA GLU A 322 -26.84 0.69 -14.30
C GLU A 322 -27.34 -0.60 -13.67
N ALA A 323 -27.37 -0.66 -12.34
CA ALA A 323 -28.03 -1.71 -11.58
C ALA A 323 -29.32 -1.14 -10.99
N GLU A 324 -30.44 -1.83 -11.17
CA GLU A 324 -31.74 -1.44 -10.63
C GLU A 324 -32.38 -2.61 -9.87
N HIS A 325 -32.67 -2.37 -8.59
CA HIS A 325 -33.37 -3.28 -7.69
C HIS A 325 -32.81 -4.71 -7.72
N VAL A 326 -31.48 -4.82 -7.70
CA VAL A 326 -30.76 -6.09 -7.88
C VAL A 326 -30.77 -6.88 -6.58
N ASP A 327 -31.35 -8.07 -6.64
CA ASP A 327 -31.22 -9.11 -5.63
C ASP A 327 -30.30 -10.21 -6.17
N TYR A 328 -29.33 -10.64 -5.36
CA TYR A 328 -28.44 -11.73 -5.75
C TYR A 328 -27.97 -12.54 -4.53
N THR A 329 -28.14 -13.86 -4.63
CA THR A 329 -27.75 -14.83 -3.61
C THR A 329 -26.72 -15.82 -4.17
N VAL A 330 -25.60 -15.98 -3.48
CA VAL A 330 -24.53 -16.91 -3.86
C VAL A 330 -24.33 -17.94 -2.76
N ALA A 331 -24.43 -19.24 -3.12
CA ALA A 331 -24.21 -20.35 -2.20
C ALA A 331 -25.00 -20.26 -0.87
N GLY A 332 -26.23 -19.73 -0.90
CA GLY A 332 -27.07 -19.53 0.29
C GLY A 332 -26.81 -18.25 1.08
N HIS A 333 -25.80 -17.45 0.69
CA HIS A 333 -25.52 -16.14 1.27
C HIS A 333 -26.08 -15.03 0.38
N VAL A 334 -26.88 -14.15 0.96
CA VAL A 334 -27.43 -13.01 0.20
C VAL A 334 -26.37 -11.92 0.07
N LEU A 335 -25.90 -11.70 -1.15
CA LEU A 335 -24.87 -10.71 -1.47
C LEU A 335 -25.46 -9.31 -1.58
N ALA A 336 -26.57 -9.20 -2.32
CA ALA A 336 -27.26 -7.94 -2.57
C ALA A 336 -28.77 -8.13 -2.39
N ARG A 337 -29.41 -7.17 -1.74
CA ARG A 337 -30.87 -7.02 -1.64
C ARG A 337 -31.26 -5.62 -2.09
N ASP A 338 -32.17 -5.54 -3.05
CA ASP A 338 -32.69 -4.28 -3.58
C ASP A 338 -31.58 -3.26 -3.96
N PHE A 339 -30.46 -3.75 -4.49
CA PHE A 339 -29.31 -2.91 -4.77
C PHE A 339 -29.49 -2.11 -6.07
N SER A 340 -29.32 -0.79 -5.99
CA SER A 340 -29.39 0.09 -7.15
C SER A 340 -28.19 1.04 -7.16
N THR A 341 -27.50 1.14 -8.30
CA THR A 341 -26.40 2.09 -8.48
C THR A 341 -26.28 2.48 -9.95
N ARG A 342 -25.68 3.64 -10.21
CA ARG A 342 -25.44 4.17 -11.55
C ARG A 342 -24.00 4.65 -11.65
N ILE A 343 -23.23 3.96 -12.49
CA ILE A 343 -21.84 4.29 -12.77
C ILE A 343 -21.79 4.98 -14.13
N LEU A 344 -21.35 6.23 -14.12
CA LEU A 344 -21.18 7.09 -15.27
C LEU A 344 -19.75 7.06 -15.77
N ARG A 345 -19.55 7.60 -16.97
CA ARG A 345 -18.23 7.70 -17.56
C ARG A 345 -17.33 8.62 -16.73
N GLY A 346 -16.15 8.11 -16.37
CA GLY A 346 -15.15 8.84 -15.59
C GLY A 346 -15.26 8.61 -14.10
N ASP A 347 -16.30 7.90 -13.64
CA ASP A 347 -16.42 7.51 -12.25
C ASP A 347 -15.31 6.53 -11.87
N ARG A 348 -14.79 6.69 -10.65
CA ARG A 348 -13.77 5.82 -10.08
C ARG A 348 -14.33 5.21 -8.81
N VAL A 349 -14.77 3.97 -8.91
CA VAL A 349 -15.53 3.28 -7.86
C VAL A 349 -14.65 2.23 -7.21
N GLY A 350 -14.35 2.40 -5.93
CA GLY A 350 -13.73 1.40 -5.08
C GLY A 350 -14.75 0.42 -4.52
N ILE A 351 -14.37 -0.83 -4.29
CA ILE A 351 -15.18 -1.83 -3.61
C ILE A 351 -14.38 -2.33 -2.42
N ILE A 352 -14.86 -2.03 -1.21
CA ILE A 352 -14.18 -2.37 0.04
C ILE A 352 -15.07 -3.26 0.90
N GLY A 353 -14.46 -4.16 1.66
CA GLY A 353 -15.21 -5.05 2.55
C GLY A 353 -14.38 -6.27 2.98
N PRO A 354 -14.88 -7.01 3.99
CA PRO A 354 -14.16 -8.15 4.54
C PRO A 354 -13.94 -9.26 3.49
N ASN A 355 -12.99 -10.14 3.77
CA ASN A 355 -12.77 -11.29 2.90
C ASN A 355 -13.98 -12.22 2.91
N GLY A 356 -14.40 -12.68 1.73
CA GLY A 356 -15.62 -13.46 1.57
C GLY A 356 -16.92 -12.64 1.52
N ALA A 357 -16.87 -11.30 1.60
CA ALA A 357 -18.04 -10.43 1.42
C ALA A 357 -18.61 -10.42 -0.01
N GLY A 358 -17.97 -11.12 -0.95
CA GLY A 358 -18.40 -11.22 -2.34
C GLY A 358 -17.99 -10.04 -3.23
N LYS A 359 -16.88 -9.34 -2.94
CA LYS A 359 -16.36 -8.21 -3.73
C LYS A 359 -16.18 -8.56 -5.22
N THR A 360 -15.43 -9.62 -5.52
CA THR A 360 -15.25 -10.13 -6.89
C THR A 360 -16.57 -10.60 -7.51
N THR A 361 -17.49 -11.16 -6.71
CA THR A 361 -18.82 -11.56 -7.17
C THR A 361 -19.66 -10.34 -7.55
N LEU A 362 -19.60 -9.26 -6.77
CA LEU A 362 -20.25 -7.98 -7.06
C LEU A 362 -19.67 -7.36 -8.34
N LEU A 363 -18.35 -7.41 -8.55
CA LEU A 363 -17.74 -6.99 -9.82
C LEU A 363 -18.32 -7.78 -11.00
N ARG A 364 -18.35 -9.11 -10.92
CA ARG A 364 -18.87 -9.97 -12.00
C ARG A 364 -20.36 -9.71 -12.26
N LEU A 365 -21.13 -9.44 -11.22
CA LEU A 365 -22.54 -9.05 -11.32
C LEU A 365 -22.70 -7.71 -12.05
N LEU A 366 -21.92 -6.69 -11.68
CA LEU A 366 -21.92 -5.37 -12.34
C LEU A 366 -21.46 -5.43 -13.79
N LEU A 367 -20.53 -6.34 -14.11
CA LEU A 367 -20.06 -6.60 -15.48
C LEU A 367 -21.02 -7.47 -16.30
N GLY A 368 -22.12 -7.94 -15.72
CA GLY A 368 -23.09 -8.80 -16.41
C GLY A 368 -22.56 -10.21 -16.71
N GLU A 369 -21.43 -10.63 -16.13
CA GLU A 369 -20.96 -12.02 -16.20
C GLU A 369 -21.84 -12.96 -15.37
N GLN A 370 -22.54 -12.43 -14.37
CA GLN A 370 -23.52 -13.14 -13.55
C GLN A 370 -24.90 -12.50 -13.70
N THR A 371 -25.93 -13.34 -13.75
CA THR A 371 -27.33 -12.90 -13.82
C THR A 371 -27.88 -12.69 -12.42
N PRO A 372 -28.50 -11.54 -12.13
CA PRO A 372 -29.17 -11.33 -10.85
C PRO A 372 -30.39 -12.24 -10.69
N ASP A 373 -30.77 -12.55 -9.44
CA ASP A 373 -31.97 -13.35 -9.14
C ASP A 373 -33.24 -12.52 -9.37
N ALA A 374 -33.19 -11.23 -9.04
CA ALA A 374 -34.21 -10.24 -9.37
C ALA A 374 -33.58 -8.88 -9.69
N GLY A 375 -34.32 -8.00 -10.35
CA GLY A 375 -33.81 -6.72 -10.86
C GLY A 375 -33.10 -6.85 -12.21
N ARG A 376 -32.32 -5.83 -12.57
CA ARG A 376 -31.58 -5.80 -13.84
C ARG A 376 -30.24 -5.08 -13.71
N VAL A 377 -29.24 -5.60 -14.40
CA VAL A 377 -27.96 -4.92 -14.63
C VAL A 377 -27.87 -4.62 -16.13
N ARG A 378 -27.65 -3.35 -16.48
CA ARG A 378 -27.50 -2.87 -17.85
C ARG A 378 -26.14 -2.23 -18.04
N LEU A 379 -25.39 -2.75 -18.99
CA LEU A 379 -24.14 -2.16 -19.46
C LEU A 379 -24.39 -1.08 -20.51
N GLY A 380 -23.53 -0.06 -20.52
CA GLY A 380 -23.47 0.95 -21.56
C GLY A 380 -23.10 0.38 -22.93
N THR A 381 -23.33 1.16 -23.98
CA THR A 381 -22.96 0.79 -25.36
C THR A 381 -21.50 1.15 -25.66
N GLY A 382 -20.80 0.29 -26.41
CA GLY A 382 -19.42 0.55 -26.85
C GLY A 382 -18.38 0.40 -25.74
N LEU A 383 -18.66 -0.41 -24.71
CA LEU A 383 -17.69 -0.69 -23.65
C LEU A 383 -16.57 -1.60 -24.14
N GLN A 384 -15.34 -1.18 -23.91
CA GLN A 384 -14.11 -1.93 -24.06
C GLN A 384 -13.56 -2.16 -22.65
N VAL A 385 -13.86 -3.35 -22.10
CA VAL A 385 -13.52 -3.70 -20.72
C VAL A 385 -12.13 -4.32 -20.67
N ALA A 386 -11.24 -3.73 -19.89
CA ALA A 386 -9.96 -4.32 -19.52
C ALA A 386 -10.05 -4.83 -18.08
N TYR A 387 -9.93 -6.14 -17.88
CA TYR A 387 -10.02 -6.79 -16.57
C TYR A 387 -8.63 -7.29 -16.13
N PHE A 388 -8.23 -6.92 -14.92
CA PHE A 388 -7.04 -7.44 -14.24
C PHE A 388 -7.46 -8.37 -13.09
N ASP A 389 -7.17 -9.66 -13.25
CA ASP A 389 -7.30 -10.70 -12.21
C ASP A 389 -5.97 -11.45 -12.13
N GLN A 390 -5.45 -11.67 -10.92
CA GLN A 390 -4.27 -12.51 -10.70
C GLN A 390 -4.39 -13.91 -11.35
N HIS A 391 -5.61 -14.44 -11.49
CA HIS A 391 -5.86 -15.77 -12.04
C HIS A 391 -6.07 -15.78 -13.56
N ARG A 392 -6.39 -14.63 -14.19
CA ARG A 392 -6.74 -14.56 -15.63
C ARG A 392 -5.66 -13.88 -16.48
N ALA A 393 -4.75 -13.14 -15.86
CA ALA A 393 -3.68 -12.43 -16.55
C ALA A 393 -2.52 -13.40 -16.90
N ALA A 394 -2.65 -14.10 -18.02
CA ALA A 394 -1.64 -15.04 -18.50
C ALA A 394 -0.61 -14.35 -19.39
N LEU A 395 0.66 -14.41 -18.99
CA LEU A 395 1.80 -14.13 -19.86
C LEU A 395 2.20 -15.40 -20.62
N ASP A 396 2.63 -15.25 -21.87
CA ASP A 396 3.20 -16.34 -22.65
C ASP A 396 4.66 -16.57 -22.26
N ASP A 397 4.91 -17.65 -21.51
CA ASP A 397 6.23 -18.04 -20.99
C ASP A 397 7.27 -18.34 -22.08
N THR A 398 6.82 -18.54 -23.32
CA THR A 398 7.71 -18.77 -24.47
C THR A 398 8.25 -17.47 -25.07
N ARG A 399 7.63 -16.32 -24.75
CA ARG A 399 7.93 -15.02 -25.34
C ARG A 399 8.78 -14.14 -24.42
N THR A 400 9.41 -13.14 -25.01
CA THR A 400 10.08 -12.07 -24.27
C THR A 400 9.07 -11.09 -23.65
N ALA A 401 9.53 -10.26 -22.72
CA ALA A 401 8.68 -9.22 -22.14
C ALA A 401 8.12 -8.26 -23.21
N ARG A 402 8.98 -7.84 -24.15
CA ARG A 402 8.62 -7.02 -25.32
C ARG A 402 7.50 -7.63 -26.16
N GLU A 403 7.62 -8.92 -26.48
CA GLU A 403 6.65 -9.63 -27.33
C GLU A 403 5.32 -9.87 -26.63
N ASN A 404 5.32 -10.03 -25.31
CA ASN A 404 4.09 -10.16 -24.53
C ASN A 404 3.24 -8.87 -24.56
N VAL A 405 3.89 -7.70 -24.59
CA VAL A 405 3.19 -6.40 -24.62
C VAL A 405 2.79 -6.01 -26.04
N ALA A 406 3.72 -6.08 -27.00
CA ALA A 406 3.47 -5.60 -28.37
C ALA A 406 3.00 -6.67 -29.36
N GLY A 407 2.86 -7.93 -28.93
CA GLY A 407 2.41 -9.02 -29.81
C GLY A 407 3.39 -9.36 -30.95
N GLY A 408 4.62 -8.80 -30.93
CA GLY A 408 5.62 -8.92 -31.98
C GLY A 408 5.92 -7.62 -32.73
N ASP A 409 5.10 -6.58 -32.56
CA ASP A 409 5.31 -5.28 -33.18
C ASP A 409 6.39 -4.44 -32.46
N GLU A 410 7.06 -3.54 -33.20
CA GLU A 410 8.03 -2.59 -32.61
C GLU A 410 7.34 -1.37 -31.97
N PHE A 411 6.08 -1.11 -32.35
CA PHE A 411 5.30 0.01 -31.89
C PHE A 411 3.97 -0.46 -31.33
N ILE A 412 3.58 0.10 -30.19
CA ILE A 412 2.26 -0.08 -29.60
C ILE A 412 1.39 1.14 -29.92
N ASP A 413 0.11 0.89 -30.12
CA ASP A 413 -0.90 1.93 -30.19
C ASP A 413 -1.58 2.00 -28.82
N LEU A 414 -1.50 3.16 -28.17
CA LEU A 414 -2.06 3.37 -26.84
C LEU A 414 -3.52 3.85 -26.90
N GLY A 415 -4.13 3.91 -28.08
CA GLY A 415 -5.51 4.35 -28.27
C GLY A 415 -5.66 5.87 -28.47
N ASP A 416 -4.60 6.66 -28.34
CA ASP A 416 -4.55 8.11 -28.65
C ASP A 416 -4.23 8.41 -30.12
N GLY A 417 -4.13 7.37 -30.95
CA GLY A 417 -3.67 7.47 -32.34
C GLY A 417 -2.18 7.77 -32.48
N LYS A 418 -1.39 7.75 -31.40
CA LYS A 418 0.07 7.90 -31.44
C LYS A 418 0.74 6.54 -31.26
N ARG A 419 1.56 6.18 -32.25
CA ARG A 419 2.39 4.98 -32.19
C ARG A 419 3.63 5.26 -31.35
N ARG A 420 3.84 4.46 -30.30
CA ARG A 420 5.00 4.60 -29.42
C ARG A 420 5.87 3.36 -29.48
N HIS A 421 7.19 3.55 -29.49
CA HIS A 421 8.13 2.43 -29.55
C HIS A 421 8.07 1.60 -28.25
N VAL A 422 7.93 0.28 -28.39
CA VAL A 422 7.69 -0.63 -27.26
C VAL A 422 8.79 -0.56 -26.19
N MET A 423 10.05 -0.34 -26.59
CA MET A 423 11.15 -0.22 -25.61
C MET A 423 11.04 1.06 -24.77
N GLY A 424 10.59 2.16 -25.38
CA GLY A 424 10.37 3.40 -24.63
C GLY A 424 9.21 3.24 -23.65
N TYR A 425 8.14 2.54 -24.06
CA TYR A 425 7.03 2.22 -23.18
C TYR A 425 7.43 1.32 -22.01
N LEU A 426 8.17 0.23 -22.27
CA LEU A 426 8.65 -0.67 -21.23
C LEU A 426 9.63 0.00 -20.26
N GLN A 427 10.42 0.97 -20.73
CA GLN A 427 11.27 1.78 -19.85
C GLN A 427 10.45 2.57 -18.83
N ASP A 428 9.26 3.06 -19.20
CA ASP A 428 8.36 3.75 -18.27
C ASP A 428 7.80 2.80 -17.20
N PHE A 429 7.70 1.50 -17.50
CA PHE A 429 7.41 0.44 -16.53
C PHE A 429 8.67 -0.08 -15.81
N LEU A 430 9.75 0.71 -15.86
CA LEU A 430 11.02 0.46 -15.19
C LEU A 430 11.72 -0.84 -15.65
N PHE A 431 11.51 -1.24 -16.91
CA PHE A 431 12.28 -2.33 -17.51
C PHE A 431 13.54 -1.79 -18.19
N SER A 432 14.69 -2.38 -17.85
CA SER A 432 15.93 -2.12 -18.60
C SER A 432 15.87 -2.79 -19.98
N PRO A 433 16.67 -2.32 -20.97
CA PRO A 433 16.70 -2.93 -22.29
C PRO A 433 17.01 -4.44 -22.29
N ASP A 434 17.92 -4.88 -21.41
CA ASP A 434 18.27 -6.29 -21.28
C ASP A 434 17.10 -7.12 -20.71
N ARG A 435 16.36 -6.56 -19.75
CA ARG A 435 15.19 -7.22 -19.15
C ARG A 435 14.01 -7.28 -20.11
N ALA A 436 13.78 -6.23 -20.89
CA ALA A 436 12.73 -6.19 -21.91
C ALA A 436 12.91 -7.27 -23.00
N ASN A 437 14.15 -7.62 -23.31
CA ASN A 437 14.50 -8.66 -24.29
C ASN A 437 14.72 -10.05 -23.67
N ALA A 438 14.65 -10.17 -22.35
CA ALA A 438 14.78 -11.47 -21.68
C ALA A 438 13.49 -12.29 -21.80
N PRO A 439 13.58 -13.63 -21.82
CA PRO A 439 12.43 -14.50 -21.62
C PRO A 439 11.77 -14.20 -20.27
N ILE A 440 10.43 -14.22 -20.22
CA ILE A 440 9.70 -13.87 -18.99
C ILE A 440 9.92 -14.87 -17.83
N THR A 441 10.44 -16.07 -18.13
CA THR A 441 10.85 -17.06 -17.12
C THR A 441 12.03 -16.59 -16.26
N ARG A 442 12.79 -15.58 -16.70
CA ARG A 442 13.88 -14.96 -15.90
C ARG A 442 13.44 -13.74 -15.10
N LEU A 443 12.20 -13.31 -15.24
CA LEU A 443 11.66 -12.17 -14.49
C LEU A 443 11.22 -12.64 -13.11
N SER A 444 11.49 -11.81 -12.10
CA SER A 444 10.92 -11.99 -10.76
C SER A 444 9.40 -11.87 -10.79
N GLY A 445 8.71 -12.37 -9.75
CA GLY A 445 7.25 -12.26 -9.64
C GLY A 445 6.75 -10.81 -9.76
N GLY A 446 7.40 -9.86 -9.09
CA GLY A 446 7.08 -8.44 -9.19
C GLY A 446 7.33 -7.84 -10.58
N GLU A 447 8.39 -8.27 -11.28
CA GLU A 447 8.62 -7.86 -12.69
C GLU A 447 7.55 -8.45 -13.62
N ARG A 448 7.10 -9.69 -13.37
CA ARG A 448 6.00 -10.29 -14.14
C ARG A 448 4.69 -9.53 -13.91
N ASN A 449 4.38 -9.14 -12.68
CA ASN A 449 3.20 -8.30 -12.39
C ASN A 449 3.29 -6.93 -13.05
N ARG A 450 4.46 -6.27 -13.01
CA ARG A 450 4.69 -5.03 -13.77
C ARG A 450 4.45 -5.21 -15.26
N LEU A 451 4.88 -6.32 -15.83
CA LEU A 451 4.68 -6.62 -17.24
C LEU A 451 3.18 -6.82 -17.56
N LEU A 452 2.43 -7.46 -16.66
CA LEU A 452 0.98 -7.61 -16.80
C LEU A 452 0.27 -6.26 -16.76
N LEU A 453 0.66 -5.36 -15.86
CA LEU A 453 0.16 -3.98 -15.85
C LEU A 453 0.50 -3.25 -17.16
N ALA A 454 1.74 -3.38 -17.63
CA ALA A 454 2.15 -2.80 -18.92
C ALA A 454 1.31 -3.34 -20.08
N GLN A 455 1.00 -4.63 -20.10
CA GLN A 455 0.14 -5.25 -21.11
C GLN A 455 -1.32 -4.77 -20.99
N LEU A 456 -1.81 -4.58 -19.78
CA LEU A 456 -3.17 -4.09 -19.51
C LEU A 456 -3.36 -2.66 -20.05
N PHE A 457 -2.45 -1.75 -19.73
CA PHE A 457 -2.49 -0.36 -20.17
C PHE A 457 -2.16 -0.18 -21.66
N ALA A 458 -1.55 -1.17 -22.30
CA ALA A 458 -1.33 -1.16 -23.75
C ALA A 458 -2.59 -1.48 -24.54
N ARG A 459 -3.65 -2.02 -23.91
CA ARG A 459 -4.92 -2.31 -24.58
C ARG A 459 -5.85 -1.10 -24.49
N PRO A 460 -6.47 -0.67 -25.61
CA PRO A 460 -7.48 0.36 -25.56
C PRO A 460 -8.66 -0.13 -24.72
N SER A 461 -9.05 0.65 -23.71
CA SER A 461 -10.16 0.36 -22.82
C SER A 461 -10.83 1.65 -22.36
N ASN A 462 -12.13 1.59 -22.09
CA ASN A 462 -12.88 2.72 -21.52
C ASN A 462 -13.56 2.35 -20.18
N LEU A 463 -13.47 1.07 -19.78
CA LEU A 463 -13.76 0.57 -18.44
C LEU A 463 -12.59 -0.31 -18.00
N LEU A 464 -11.90 0.11 -16.94
CA LEU A 464 -10.81 -0.63 -16.32
C LEU A 464 -11.31 -1.27 -15.02
N VAL A 465 -11.10 -2.57 -14.89
CA VAL A 465 -11.48 -3.34 -13.71
C VAL A 465 -10.22 -3.96 -13.12
N LEU A 466 -9.92 -3.62 -11.87
CA LEU A 466 -8.75 -4.13 -11.17
C LEU A 466 -9.20 -4.85 -9.89
N ASP A 467 -9.00 -6.17 -9.85
CA ASP A 467 -9.31 -6.99 -8.69
C ASP A 467 -8.02 -7.30 -7.91
N GLU A 468 -7.85 -6.63 -6.77
CA GLU A 468 -6.68 -6.70 -5.88
C GLU A 468 -5.33 -6.48 -6.62
N PRO A 469 -5.17 -5.35 -7.35
CA PRO A 469 -3.97 -5.11 -8.15
C PRO A 469 -2.74 -4.81 -7.32
N THR A 470 -2.91 -4.42 -6.05
CA THR A 470 -1.83 -3.96 -5.17
C THR A 470 -1.00 -5.10 -4.58
N ASN A 471 -1.51 -6.32 -4.62
CA ASN A 471 -0.82 -7.50 -4.11
C ASN A 471 0.45 -7.79 -4.92
N ASP A 472 1.53 -8.13 -4.20
CA ASP A 472 2.83 -8.51 -4.75
C ASP A 472 3.53 -7.42 -5.61
N LEU A 473 3.03 -6.18 -5.55
CA LEU A 473 3.67 -5.01 -6.15
C LEU A 473 4.59 -4.33 -5.14
N ASP A 474 5.77 -3.90 -5.59
CA ASP A 474 6.62 -3.04 -4.76
C ASP A 474 6.11 -1.60 -4.72
N VAL A 475 6.60 -0.83 -3.74
CA VAL A 475 6.17 0.55 -3.50
C VAL A 475 6.31 1.42 -4.76
N GLU A 476 7.43 1.30 -5.49
CA GLU A 476 7.65 2.06 -6.72
C GLU A 476 6.65 1.69 -7.83
N THR A 477 6.32 0.40 -7.97
CA THR A 477 5.30 -0.04 -8.93
C THR A 477 3.92 0.44 -8.52
N LEU A 478 3.61 0.44 -7.22
CA LEU A 478 2.35 0.97 -6.70
C LEU A 478 2.23 2.47 -7.00
N GLU A 479 3.28 3.26 -6.79
CA GLU A 479 3.31 4.69 -7.14
C GLU A 479 3.08 4.91 -8.64
N LEU A 480 3.75 4.12 -9.48
CA LEU A 480 3.52 4.15 -10.93
C LEU A 480 2.06 3.81 -11.27
N LEU A 481 1.50 2.79 -10.65
CA LEU A 481 0.11 2.39 -10.88
C LEU A 481 -0.86 3.51 -10.45
N GLU A 482 -0.63 4.15 -9.30
CA GLU A 482 -1.42 5.29 -8.82
C GLU A 482 -1.39 6.44 -9.81
N GLU A 483 -0.21 6.87 -10.26
CA GLU A 483 -0.06 7.95 -11.24
C GLU A 483 -0.85 7.62 -12.52
N ARG A 484 -0.75 6.37 -12.98
CA ARG A 484 -1.44 5.89 -14.19
C ARG A 484 -2.96 5.83 -14.03
N LEU A 485 -3.45 5.39 -12.88
CA LEU A 485 -4.90 5.38 -12.64
C LEU A 485 -5.45 6.78 -12.44
N THR A 486 -4.63 7.68 -11.88
CA THR A 486 -4.99 9.09 -11.69
C THR A 486 -5.18 9.80 -13.03
N ASP A 487 -4.37 9.48 -14.04
CA ASP A 487 -4.45 10.05 -15.38
C ASP A 487 -5.41 9.29 -16.32
N TYR A 488 -5.99 8.17 -15.88
CA TYR A 488 -6.89 7.38 -16.73
C TYR A 488 -8.23 8.10 -16.96
N PRO A 489 -8.60 8.39 -18.24
CA PRO A 489 -9.81 9.15 -18.56
C PRO A 489 -11.09 8.29 -18.63
N GLY A 490 -10.93 6.97 -18.57
CA GLY A 490 -12.05 6.02 -18.57
C GLY A 490 -12.67 5.85 -17.18
N THR A 491 -13.53 4.83 -17.07
CA THR A 491 -14.19 4.48 -15.80
C THR A 491 -13.37 3.41 -15.09
N LEU A 492 -13.20 3.53 -13.77
CA LEU A 492 -12.40 2.60 -12.97
C LEU A 492 -13.28 1.86 -11.96
N LEU A 493 -13.20 0.54 -11.93
CA LEU A 493 -13.70 -0.29 -10.84
C LEU A 493 -12.50 -0.94 -10.14
N LEU A 494 -12.36 -0.67 -8.85
CA LEU A 494 -11.19 -1.06 -8.08
C LEU A 494 -11.57 -1.86 -6.84
N VAL A 495 -11.06 -3.08 -6.72
CA VAL A 495 -11.06 -3.83 -5.46
C VAL A 495 -9.63 -3.77 -4.93
N SER A 496 -9.44 -3.25 -3.73
CA SER A 496 -8.13 -3.26 -3.06
C SER A 496 -8.31 -3.21 -1.56
N HIS A 497 -7.34 -3.76 -0.85
CA HIS A 497 -7.17 -3.62 0.59
C HIS A 497 -6.20 -2.50 1.00
N ASP A 498 -5.48 -1.90 0.05
CA ASP A 498 -4.56 -0.78 0.31
C ASP A 498 -5.36 0.52 0.48
N ARG A 499 -5.30 1.08 1.68
CA ARG A 499 -6.07 2.26 2.08
C ARG A 499 -5.57 3.53 1.40
N ALA A 500 -4.25 3.70 1.30
CA ALA A 500 -3.65 4.88 0.70
C ALA A 500 -3.92 4.90 -0.81
N PHE A 501 -3.83 3.72 -1.43
CA PHE A 501 -4.15 3.53 -2.83
C PHE A 501 -5.62 3.86 -3.15
N LEU A 502 -6.55 3.39 -2.33
CA LEU A 502 -7.97 3.71 -2.46
C LEU A 502 -8.23 5.21 -2.31
N ASP A 503 -7.65 5.85 -1.28
CA ASP A 503 -7.83 7.28 -1.03
C ASP A 503 -7.33 8.15 -2.21
N ASN A 504 -6.30 7.71 -2.93
CA ASN A 504 -5.74 8.43 -4.08
C ASN A 504 -6.44 8.10 -5.40
N ALA A 505 -6.91 6.86 -5.59
CA ALA A 505 -7.37 6.36 -6.89
C ALA A 505 -8.88 6.47 -7.12
N VAL A 506 -9.71 6.50 -6.07
CA VAL A 506 -11.18 6.40 -6.19
C VAL A 506 -11.90 7.68 -5.77
N THR A 507 -13.09 7.90 -6.34
CA THR A 507 -14.00 9.02 -6.03
C THR A 507 -15.19 8.60 -5.18
N SER A 508 -15.54 7.32 -5.18
CA SER A 508 -16.60 6.74 -4.35
C SER A 508 -16.24 5.30 -3.99
N VAL A 509 -16.85 4.78 -2.93
CA VAL A 509 -16.70 3.39 -2.50
C VAL A 509 -18.04 2.69 -2.31
N LEU A 510 -18.11 1.44 -2.74
CA LEU A 510 -19.20 0.49 -2.48
C LEU A 510 -18.77 -0.48 -1.39
N VAL A 511 -19.58 -0.63 -0.36
CA VAL A 511 -19.26 -1.42 0.83
C VAL A 511 -20.34 -2.45 1.08
N PRO A 512 -20.07 -3.75 0.94
CA PRO A 512 -20.98 -4.79 1.41
C PRO A 512 -20.98 -4.78 2.96
N GLU A 513 -22.05 -4.27 3.57
CA GLU A 513 -22.19 -4.11 5.02
C GLU A 513 -22.77 -5.36 5.71
N GLY A 514 -23.10 -6.39 4.93
CA GLY A 514 -23.72 -7.62 5.39
C GLY A 514 -25.24 -7.58 5.32
N GLY A 515 -25.87 -8.75 5.47
CA GLY A 515 -27.33 -8.90 5.36
C GLY A 515 -27.91 -8.56 3.97
N GLY A 516 -27.05 -8.50 2.94
CA GLY A 516 -27.40 -8.10 1.58
C GLY A 516 -27.40 -6.58 1.35
N GLN A 517 -26.98 -5.76 2.32
CA GLN A 517 -26.91 -4.30 2.14
C GLN A 517 -25.55 -3.90 1.54
N ILE A 518 -25.60 -3.08 0.49
CA ILE A 518 -24.42 -2.46 -0.11
C ILE A 518 -24.56 -0.95 0.06
N GLY A 519 -23.68 -0.35 0.86
CA GLY A 519 -23.62 1.09 1.06
C GLY A 519 -22.76 1.77 0.00
N GLU A 520 -23.21 2.92 -0.50
CA GLU A 520 -22.45 3.77 -1.42
C GLU A 520 -22.03 5.05 -0.69
N TYR A 521 -20.74 5.36 -0.76
CA TYR A 521 -20.13 6.47 -0.04
C TYR A 521 -19.28 7.31 -1.00
N VAL A 522 -19.35 8.63 -0.86
CA VAL A 522 -18.50 9.55 -1.62
C VAL A 522 -17.15 9.68 -0.91
N GLY A 523 -16.07 9.67 -1.71
CA GLY A 523 -14.69 9.73 -1.25
C GLY A 523 -14.01 8.36 -1.18
N GLY A 524 -12.84 8.34 -0.55
CA GLY A 524 -12.00 7.15 -0.40
C GLY A 524 -12.33 6.32 0.85
N TYR A 525 -11.38 5.48 1.24
CA TYR A 525 -11.45 4.69 2.47
C TYR A 525 -11.57 5.59 3.72
N THR A 526 -10.77 6.65 3.80
CA THR A 526 -10.76 7.56 4.94
C THR A 526 -12.11 8.27 5.12
N ASP A 527 -12.76 8.65 4.02
CA ASP A 527 -14.06 9.30 4.03
C ASP A 527 -15.17 8.34 4.47
N TRP A 528 -15.15 7.10 3.98
CA TRP A 528 -16.04 6.04 4.45
C TRP A 528 -15.91 5.84 5.96
N LEU A 529 -14.69 5.76 6.49
CA LEU A 529 -14.46 5.58 7.94
C LEU A 529 -15.03 6.75 8.75
N ARG A 530 -14.90 7.99 8.27
CA ARG A 530 -15.47 9.18 8.92
C ARG A 530 -17.00 9.15 8.92
N GLN A 531 -17.61 8.79 7.80
CA GLN A 531 -19.06 8.69 7.64
C GLN A 531 -19.65 7.54 8.47
N GLY A 532 -18.96 6.39 8.52
CA GLY A 532 -19.34 5.23 9.34
C GLY A 532 -19.32 5.52 10.85
N ARG A 533 -18.38 6.34 11.34
CA ARG A 533 -18.33 6.78 12.75
C ARG A 533 -19.49 7.70 13.12
N GLN A 534 -19.97 8.54 12.20
CA GLN A 534 -21.14 9.40 12.44
C GLN A 534 -22.45 8.61 12.45
N ARG A 535 -22.49 7.48 11.75
CA ARG A 535 -23.65 6.59 11.66
C ARG A 535 -23.81 5.64 12.85
N ASN A 536 -22.84 5.61 13.78
CA ASN A 536 -22.85 4.70 14.92
C ASN A 536 -22.88 5.41 16.30
N PRO A 537 -24.01 6.01 16.71
CA PRO A 537 -24.33 6.15 18.13
C PRO A 537 -25.00 4.85 18.61
N ARG A 538 -24.21 4.02 19.30
CA ARG A 538 -24.57 3.00 20.31
C ARG A 538 -26.01 2.42 20.34
N LYS A 539 -26.07 1.08 20.34
CA LYS A 539 -26.93 0.23 21.21
C LYS A 539 -28.13 0.95 21.84
N ALA A 540 -29.31 0.77 21.26
CA ALA A 540 -30.54 0.69 22.05
C ALA A 540 -30.82 -0.79 22.30
N THR A 541 -30.76 -1.13 23.58
CA THR A 541 -30.98 -2.43 24.22
C THR A 541 -32.31 -3.07 23.87
N SER A 542 -32.30 -4.42 23.86
CA SER A 542 -33.47 -5.28 23.91
C SER A 542 -34.29 -5.07 25.19
N HIS A 543 -35.62 -5.04 25.04
CA HIS A 543 -36.78 -5.28 25.94
C HIS A 543 -37.89 -4.34 25.43
N GLY A 544 -39.14 -4.69 25.14
CA GLY A 544 -39.96 -5.88 25.29
C GLY A 544 -41.31 -5.59 24.60
N GLN A 545 -42.16 -6.61 24.49
CA GLN A 545 -43.49 -6.60 23.88
C GLN A 545 -44.50 -5.63 24.54
N GLU A 546 -45.55 -5.35 23.74
CA GLU A 546 -46.92 -4.94 24.06
C GLU A 546 -47.33 -3.45 24.10
N ALA A 547 -48.02 -3.08 23.01
CA ALA A 547 -49.32 -2.40 22.91
C ALA A 547 -49.80 -1.40 23.98
N GLY A 548 -50.17 -0.21 23.48
CA GLY A 548 -51.36 0.52 23.91
C GLY A 548 -51.11 1.89 24.55
N GLY A 549 -51.67 2.95 23.97
CA GLY A 549 -51.88 4.21 24.69
C GLY A 549 -51.73 5.48 23.85
N THR A 550 -52.83 6.21 23.74
CA THR A 550 -53.03 7.44 22.97
C THR A 550 -52.52 8.72 23.66
N SER A 551 -52.20 9.70 22.79
CA SER A 551 -52.23 11.16 22.99
C SER A 551 -51.03 11.86 23.66
N GLY A 552 -50.59 12.95 23.02
CA GLY A 552 -49.61 13.90 23.56
C GLY A 552 -48.87 14.66 22.47
N SER A 553 -49.53 15.66 21.89
CA SER A 553 -48.95 16.62 20.94
C SER A 553 -47.73 17.34 21.52
N GLU A 554 -46.59 17.31 20.83
CA GLU A 554 -45.71 18.49 20.69
C GLU A 554 -44.83 18.34 19.44
N ARG A 555 -45.07 19.21 18.44
CA ARG A 555 -44.20 19.39 17.27
C ARG A 555 -42.97 20.20 17.69
N PRO A 556 -41.74 19.78 17.37
CA PRO A 556 -40.63 20.71 17.24
C PRO A 556 -40.75 21.41 15.89
N ALA A 557 -40.68 22.74 15.94
CA ALA A 557 -40.81 23.65 14.81
C ALA A 557 -39.80 23.33 13.68
N ALA A 558 -40.30 23.41 12.44
CA ALA A 558 -39.49 23.46 11.24
C ALA A 558 -38.44 24.57 11.37
N GLY A 559 -37.16 24.17 11.38
CA GLY A 559 -36.03 25.09 11.30
C GLY A 559 -36.17 25.94 10.04
N LYS A 560 -36.35 27.25 10.22
CA LYS A 560 -36.27 28.22 9.13
C LYS A 560 -34.95 28.01 8.40
N LYS A 561 -35.01 27.72 7.09
CA LYS A 561 -33.86 27.82 6.19
C LYS A 561 -33.24 29.21 6.40
N ARG A 562 -32.07 29.26 7.04
CA ARG A 562 -31.26 30.49 7.11
C ARG A 562 -30.86 30.80 5.68
N LYS A 563 -31.33 31.91 5.12
CA LYS A 563 -30.78 32.47 3.89
C LYS A 563 -29.46 33.16 4.25
N LEU A 564 -28.46 33.11 3.36
CA LEU A 564 -27.30 34.00 3.46
C LEU A 564 -27.79 35.44 3.66
N SER A 565 -27.15 36.17 4.57
CA SER A 565 -27.44 37.59 4.76
C SER A 565 -27.18 38.33 3.44
N TYR A 566 -27.96 39.37 3.13
CA TYR A 566 -27.77 40.19 1.92
C TYR A 566 -26.32 40.72 1.80
N LYS A 567 -25.64 40.93 2.93
CA LYS A 567 -24.23 41.33 2.97
C LYS A 567 -23.28 40.22 2.53
N ASP A 568 -23.59 38.97 2.85
CA ASP A 568 -22.73 37.81 2.58
C ASP A 568 -22.90 37.34 1.12
N ALA A 569 -24.13 37.38 0.60
CA ALA A 569 -24.40 37.13 -0.81
C ALA A 569 -23.69 38.16 -1.73
N ARG A 570 -23.75 39.44 -1.36
CA ARG A 570 -23.03 40.50 -2.09
C ARG A 570 -21.52 40.37 -1.98
N ALA A 571 -20.99 39.94 -0.83
CA ALA A 571 -19.56 39.68 -0.67
C ALA A 571 -19.09 38.52 -1.56
N LEU A 572 -19.87 37.45 -1.68
CA LEU A 572 -19.54 36.31 -2.54
C LEU A 572 -19.52 36.69 -4.03
N GLU A 573 -20.32 37.68 -4.45
CA GLU A 573 -20.28 38.24 -5.81
C GLU A 573 -19.07 39.18 -6.05
N THR A 574 -18.57 39.88 -5.03
CA THR A 574 -17.47 40.87 -5.20
C THR A 574 -16.08 40.29 -4.94
N LEU A 575 -15.96 39.29 -4.06
CA LEU A 575 -14.68 38.68 -3.67
C LEU A 575 -13.84 38.14 -4.85
N PRO A 576 -14.42 37.51 -5.90
CA PRO A 576 -13.62 37.07 -7.05
C PRO A 576 -12.88 38.20 -7.75
N GLY A 577 -13.51 39.38 -7.90
CA GLY A 577 -12.86 40.54 -8.51
C GLY A 577 -11.84 41.23 -7.58
N GLU A 578 -12.04 41.15 -6.26
CA GLU A 578 -11.05 41.61 -5.28
C GLU A 578 -9.81 40.70 -5.28
N ILE A 579 -10.00 39.38 -5.39
CA ILE A 579 -8.93 38.39 -5.51
C ILE A 579 -8.12 38.62 -6.79
N GLU A 580 -8.78 38.75 -7.95
CA GLU A 580 -8.09 39.03 -9.23
C GLU A 580 -7.26 40.32 -9.16
N SER A 581 -7.80 41.37 -8.53
CA SER A 581 -7.05 42.62 -8.34
C SER A 581 -5.86 42.49 -7.40
N LEU A 582 -5.96 41.67 -6.35
CA LEU A 582 -4.86 41.41 -5.42
C LEU A 582 -3.78 40.52 -6.06
N GLU A 583 -4.16 39.57 -6.92
CA GLU A 583 -3.23 38.75 -7.71
C GLU A 583 -2.42 39.61 -8.70
N ASP A 584 -3.07 40.54 -9.40
CA ASP A 584 -2.41 41.50 -10.29
C ASP A 584 -1.43 42.41 -9.53
N GLN A 585 -1.83 42.88 -8.34
CA GLN A 585 -0.97 43.70 -7.47
C GLN A 585 0.22 42.90 -6.94
N LEU A 586 0.01 41.64 -6.54
CA LEU A 586 1.07 40.74 -6.10
C LEU A 586 2.06 40.47 -7.23
N ALA A 587 1.58 40.23 -8.44
CA ALA A 587 2.42 40.04 -9.62
C ALA A 587 3.29 41.28 -9.92
N ALA A 588 2.71 42.49 -9.84
CA ALA A 588 3.43 43.74 -10.04
C ALA A 588 4.46 44.01 -8.93
N ALA A 589 4.09 43.78 -7.66
CA ALA A 589 4.99 43.94 -6.52
C ALA A 589 6.16 42.94 -6.54
N THR A 590 5.86 41.68 -6.90
CA THR A 590 6.87 40.63 -7.06
C THR A 590 7.80 40.91 -8.24
N ALA A 591 7.29 41.43 -9.36
CA ALA A 591 8.11 41.86 -10.48
C ALA A 591 9.08 42.98 -10.08
N ARG A 592 8.65 43.91 -9.22
CA ARG A 592 9.49 44.97 -8.69
C ARG A 592 10.59 44.44 -7.75
N VAL A 593 10.26 43.51 -6.86
CA VAL A 593 11.24 42.88 -5.94
C VAL A 593 12.26 42.02 -6.70
N ASN A 594 11.88 41.46 -7.84
CA ASN A 594 12.76 40.69 -8.71
C ASN A 594 13.60 41.54 -9.67
N ASP A 595 13.40 42.86 -9.72
CA ASP A 595 14.21 43.76 -10.54
C ASP A 595 15.58 43.98 -9.88
N PRO A 596 16.71 43.62 -10.55
CA PRO A 596 18.05 43.88 -10.04
C PRO A 596 18.36 45.36 -9.75
N ALA A 597 17.61 46.30 -10.35
CA ALA A 597 17.76 47.74 -10.10
C ALA A 597 17.29 48.15 -8.69
N LEU A 598 16.31 47.46 -8.11
CA LEU A 598 15.78 47.77 -6.77
C LEU A 598 16.84 47.61 -5.69
N TYR A 599 17.73 46.62 -5.81
CA TYR A 599 18.82 46.36 -4.85
C TYR A 599 19.98 47.36 -4.96
N GLN A 600 19.88 48.36 -5.83
CA GLN A 600 20.80 49.48 -5.95
C GLN A 600 20.25 50.76 -5.30
N GLU A 601 19.00 50.73 -4.80
CA GLU A 601 18.36 51.84 -4.11
C GLU A 601 18.63 51.84 -2.59
N GLU A 602 18.08 52.81 -1.85
CA GLU A 602 18.22 52.90 -0.40
C GLU A 602 17.52 51.74 0.32
N ALA A 603 18.09 51.29 1.44
CA ALA A 603 17.60 50.16 2.22
C ALA A 603 16.12 50.29 2.62
N ALA A 604 15.67 51.51 2.92
CA ALA A 604 14.27 51.79 3.26
C ALA A 604 13.30 51.47 2.09
N THR A 605 13.73 51.66 0.85
CA THR A 605 12.91 51.39 -0.35
C THR A 605 12.84 49.89 -0.64
N ILE A 606 13.93 49.17 -0.38
CA ILE A 606 13.98 47.71 -0.50
C ILE A 606 13.05 47.08 0.54
N GLU A 607 13.18 47.49 1.81
CA GLU A 607 12.31 47.03 2.90
C GLU A 607 10.84 47.32 2.60
N ALA A 608 10.50 48.53 2.14
CA ALA A 608 9.14 48.89 1.76
C ALA A 608 8.58 48.03 0.62
N ALA A 609 9.39 47.72 -0.39
CA ALA A 609 8.98 46.87 -1.51
C ALA A 609 8.78 45.41 -1.09
N THR A 610 9.64 44.87 -0.22
CA THR A 610 9.46 43.52 0.33
C THR A 610 8.25 43.43 1.27
N GLN A 611 8.03 44.46 2.09
CA GLN A 611 6.89 44.52 3.00
C GLN A 611 5.56 44.59 2.25
N ALA A 612 5.50 45.34 1.15
CA ALA A 612 4.31 45.42 0.31
C ALA A 612 3.91 44.04 -0.28
N VAL A 613 4.88 43.19 -0.64
CA VAL A 613 4.60 41.82 -1.09
C VAL A 613 3.96 41.00 0.05
N THR A 614 4.57 41.04 1.25
CA THR A 614 4.06 40.31 2.41
C THR A 614 2.66 40.78 2.84
N ASP A 615 2.38 42.08 2.77
CA ASP A 615 1.07 42.64 3.12
C ASP A 615 0.00 42.20 2.11
N ILE A 616 0.29 42.24 0.81
CA ILE A 616 -0.63 41.80 -0.26
C ILE A 616 -0.88 40.28 -0.16
N GLU A 617 0.14 39.47 0.12
CA GLU A 617 -0.02 38.02 0.35
C GLU A 617 -0.95 37.71 1.53
N ALA A 618 -0.84 38.48 2.62
CA ALA A 618 -1.70 38.33 3.79
C ALA A 618 -3.16 38.72 3.48
N GLU A 619 -3.38 39.80 2.74
CA GLU A 619 -4.71 40.23 2.29
C GLU A 619 -5.36 39.22 1.34
N LEU A 620 -4.58 38.69 0.38
CA LEU A 620 -5.03 37.67 -0.56
C LEU A 620 -5.43 36.38 0.16
N SER A 621 -4.63 35.92 1.12
CA SER A 621 -4.95 34.75 1.95
C SER A 621 -6.24 34.93 2.76
N ALA A 622 -6.46 36.12 3.31
CA ALA A 622 -7.69 36.44 4.03
C ALA A 622 -8.91 36.49 3.10
N ALA A 623 -8.76 36.99 1.86
CA ALA A 623 -9.81 37.03 0.86
C ALA A 623 -10.24 35.62 0.42
N TYR A 624 -9.28 34.72 0.14
CA TYR A 624 -9.58 33.32 -0.18
C TYR A 624 -10.28 32.60 0.98
N SER A 625 -9.76 32.73 2.20
CA SER A 625 -10.35 32.12 3.39
C SER A 625 -11.81 32.56 3.59
N ARG A 626 -12.12 33.83 3.29
CA ARG A 626 -13.48 34.37 3.38
C ARG A 626 -14.37 33.87 2.25
N TRP A 627 -13.84 33.76 1.04
CA TRP A 627 -14.57 33.24 -0.11
C TRP A 627 -14.94 31.76 0.08
N GLU A 628 -13.99 30.93 0.50
CA GLU A 628 -14.21 29.51 0.83
C GLU A 628 -15.25 29.33 1.95
N ALA A 629 -15.18 30.14 3.01
CA ALA A 629 -16.13 30.07 4.11
C ALA A 629 -17.56 30.42 3.67
N LEU A 630 -17.71 31.35 2.71
CA LEU A 630 -19.01 31.74 2.16
C LEU A 630 -19.53 30.73 1.12
N GLU A 631 -18.66 30.12 0.31
CA GLU A 631 -19.04 29.02 -0.59
C GLU A 631 -19.48 27.78 0.19
N ALA A 632 -18.75 27.37 1.23
CA ALA A 632 -19.15 26.26 2.09
C ALA A 632 -20.51 26.51 2.78
N GLN A 633 -20.81 27.76 3.13
CA GLN A 633 -22.13 28.15 3.63
C GLN A 633 -23.22 28.13 2.55
N ARG A 634 -22.89 28.43 1.28
CA ARG A 634 -23.82 28.32 0.15
C ARG A 634 -24.14 26.86 -0.17
N ASP A 635 -23.12 26.01 -0.21
CA ASP A 635 -23.24 24.60 -0.61
C ASP A 635 -23.96 23.78 0.47
N SER A 636 -23.70 24.06 1.75
CA SER A 636 -24.44 23.45 2.87
C SER A 636 -25.93 23.86 2.92
N MET A 637 -26.33 24.90 2.19
CA MET A 637 -27.71 25.38 2.10
C MET A 637 -28.49 24.86 0.88
N GLY A 638 -27.84 24.10 -0.03
CA GLY A 638 -28.49 23.37 -1.12
C GLY A 638 -29.24 24.27 -2.12
N GLN A 639 -28.53 25.21 -2.75
CA GLN A 639 -28.97 25.89 -3.98
C GLN A 639 -28.10 25.50 -5.16
#